data_AF-A0A7Y4Y0C6-F1
#
_entry.id   AF-A0A7Y4Y0C6-F1
#
_cell.length_a   1.000
_cell.length_b   1.000
_cell.length_c   1.000
_cell.angle_alpha   90.00
_cell.angle_beta   90.00
_cell.angle_gamma   90.00
#
_symmetry.space_group_name_H-M   'P 1'
#
loop_
_entity.id
_entity.type
_entity.pdbx_description
1 polymer ?
#
loop_
_entity_poly.entity_id
_entity_poly.type
_entity_poly.pdbx_seq_one_letter_code
_entity_poly.pdbx_strand_id
1 'polypeptide(L)'
;MTIGIFIAGLLFGVFLTVWLRRTPSEAATPDATANSTTTEAALPAPDAAAPEETPRDRLYRLRGEIEADDERVKRPEDLLQLPQFREGVALLTGNAFDAKAVLDQLESDSGALGCMIYVALRERADIDAAAALAATPPPGWYQLRFMIDYLQSREDATALPGLLRHLRQWWYEQPPLRQRLREYLQWAGAHPPGSVGTMTLDTLQEYELEQLAEGLKSFAEPVLAPYLAQVTDEVARRRERRTLGGVGRLWTPPQNTSGGIVDHPELDRQIAQLYELLQATPPVSVLISGEQGVGKSVLVDRLFARLQTEGWLLFEASAAEVLAGQKYIGELEERVREMLTALDRPRALWRVQDFYDLLHKGGHSQDPRGILDMLLPALERGQVRMIGELSPAQLAQLLIARPTLRHLVKTVALLSPDTDGMRTLLSRWSATREAELGTPVIDARALDEAQRMAAQFFPEQREPGRTLRLLEESLRVACSADARELPLTTDALLRGIARRSGLPLDVIDDSKSLDLDTLRAFFRKRVIGQDEAVECLVDRIAMLKAGLIDSSRPIGVFLFAGPTGTGKTELAKTLGELLFGSSERLLRLDMSEFQSEDAAWRLTDVSNDGSTRSLVARIREQPFSVVLLDEFEKAHPRVWDMFLQVFDDGRLSDRNGNVADFRHSIIILTSNAGSTLSRSAGPGFTSAAGGYSRGAVEKALFETFRREFLNRLDRIVLFTPLDRALMRDILHKELQRAMGRRGLRNRDWAVEWEPSAIEFLLDRGFTPDLGARPLRRAIEQHLLAPLARSIVEHRTPQGDQFLFVRSAGDRLDVEFIDPDRTAMDAASASSGTTAFARGDLDAQDLRDLIYTPESSAAHLIALHAHLQRRAEAVAAASWQQARDADFAAMNDREFWSRAERFDVLDRIERRDRIQSALETAQRLDERLARDGANSVVIARYAQLLWLLEHAITAVEDREPQDAVCVVAASASDLKRDPAQTRLWWQQTLGMYMAWSERRNMRVETLEQDAEHGRARFAVSGFGAYRLLAAEHGLHVLEQEATDIDGGTRRYSISVRVAQDPPGRTRPTLQAADEEPRVCRRYRAAPSPLVRDAVRGWRSGRLDRVLAGEFDVIRVDSD
;
A
#
# COMPACT_ATOMS: atom_id res chain seq x y z
N MET A 1 27.15 -43.74 16.57
CA MET A 1 27.00 -42.96 15.32
C MET A 1 27.66 -41.62 15.59
N THR A 2 28.93 -41.52 15.19
CA THR A 2 29.97 -40.86 15.98
C THR A 2 30.85 -39.97 15.08
N ILE A 3 30.22 -39.19 14.20
CA ILE A 3 30.93 -38.33 13.22
C ILE A 3 30.29 -36.92 13.08
N GLY A 4 29.08 -36.68 13.65
CA GLY A 4 28.43 -35.37 13.61
C GLY A 4 28.86 -34.37 14.70
N ILE A 5 29.53 -34.82 15.77
CA ILE A 5 29.88 -33.99 16.93
C ILE A 5 31.29 -33.36 16.81
N PHE A 6 32.10 -33.80 15.84
CA PHE A 6 33.50 -33.34 15.71
C PHE A 6 33.69 -32.15 14.75
N ILE A 7 32.69 -31.84 13.89
CA ILE A 7 32.79 -30.74 12.90
C ILE A 7 32.11 -29.45 13.39
N ALA A 8 31.19 -29.52 14.36
CA ALA A 8 30.60 -28.33 14.99
C ALA A 8 31.53 -27.66 16.03
N GLY A 9 32.45 -28.42 16.63
CA GLY A 9 33.41 -27.90 17.63
C GLY A 9 34.61 -27.15 17.06
N LEU A 10 34.94 -27.34 15.78
CA LEU A 10 36.13 -26.73 15.16
C LEU A 10 35.86 -25.35 14.53
N LEU A 11 34.60 -25.02 14.22
CA LEU A 11 34.20 -23.73 13.65
C LEU A 11 33.87 -22.66 14.72
N PHE A 12 33.60 -23.06 15.97
CA PHE A 12 33.34 -22.14 17.08
C PHE A 12 34.63 -21.58 17.72
N GLY A 13 35.75 -22.31 17.62
CA GLY A 13 37.03 -21.93 18.22
C GLY A 13 37.86 -20.88 17.46
N VAL A 14 37.53 -20.59 16.20
CA VAL A 14 38.23 -19.58 15.38
C VAL A 14 37.52 -18.22 15.41
N PHE A 15 36.25 -18.19 15.83
CA PHE A 15 35.45 -16.96 15.91
C PHE A 15 35.67 -16.17 17.22
N LEU A 16 36.09 -16.84 18.30
CA LEU A 16 36.28 -16.20 19.61
C LEU A 16 37.62 -15.45 19.75
N THR A 17 38.62 -15.77 18.92
CA THR A 17 39.95 -15.15 18.96
C THR A 17 40.09 -13.90 18.09
N VAL A 18 39.13 -13.63 17.22
CA VAL A 18 39.07 -12.41 16.38
C VAL A 18 38.20 -11.32 17.03
N TRP A 19 37.31 -11.68 17.96
CA TRP A 19 36.39 -10.73 18.62
C TRP A 19 37.02 -9.96 19.81
N LEU A 20 38.17 -10.41 20.33
CA LEU A 20 38.88 -9.75 21.45
C LEU A 20 39.95 -8.73 21.02
N ARG A 21 39.94 -8.25 19.77
CA ARG A 21 40.80 -7.14 19.35
C ARG A 21 40.05 -6.14 18.47
N ARG A 22 39.94 -4.93 19.03
CA ARG A 22 39.61 -3.61 18.42
C ARG A 22 38.19 -3.09 18.68
N THR A 23 38.12 -2.11 19.60
CA THR A 23 37.21 -0.95 19.52
C THR A 23 37.48 -0.17 18.21
N PRO A 24 36.53 0.62 17.61
CA PRO A 24 35.97 1.81 18.25
C PRO A 24 34.56 2.33 17.79
N SER A 25 34.12 3.34 18.55
CA SER A 25 33.45 4.60 18.14
C SER A 25 31.93 4.74 18.24
N GLU A 26 31.56 5.66 19.13
CA GLU A 26 30.34 6.48 19.18
C GLU A 26 30.18 7.37 17.93
N ALA A 27 28.94 7.84 17.70
CA ALA A 27 28.58 9.06 16.97
C ALA A 27 27.52 9.80 17.82
N ALA A 28 27.87 10.96 18.39
CA ALA A 28 27.54 12.34 17.95
C ALA A 28 26.20 12.84 18.54
N THR A 29 26.01 14.04 19.14
CA THR A 29 26.71 15.36 19.24
C THR A 29 25.84 16.27 20.15
N PRO A 30 26.09 17.59 20.39
CA PRO A 30 27.32 18.41 20.44
C PRO A 30 27.42 19.26 21.74
N ASP A 31 28.55 19.90 22.08
CA ASP A 31 28.91 21.28 21.69
C ASP A 31 30.15 21.88 22.40
N ALA A 32 30.79 22.82 21.70
CA ALA A 32 31.63 23.95 22.17
C ALA A 32 33.07 23.76 22.73
N THR A 33 34.05 23.89 21.81
CA THR A 33 35.21 24.83 21.80
C THR A 33 36.13 25.02 23.01
N ALA A 34 37.44 24.73 22.84
CA ALA A 34 38.53 25.72 22.67
C ALA A 34 39.90 25.26 23.25
N ASN A 35 40.91 25.26 22.38
CA ASN A 35 42.35 25.56 22.55
C ASN A 35 43.08 25.25 23.87
N SER A 36 44.20 24.50 23.79
CA SER A 36 45.56 25.10 23.71
C SER A 36 46.70 24.08 23.89
N THR A 37 47.57 24.02 22.87
CA THR A 37 49.05 23.90 22.89
C THR A 37 49.81 23.08 23.94
N THR A 38 50.55 22.12 23.40
CA THR A 38 51.81 21.50 23.81
C THR A 38 52.82 22.47 24.47
N THR A 39 53.50 22.03 25.54
CA THR A 39 54.91 22.37 25.80
C THR A 39 55.56 21.29 26.67
N GLU A 40 56.70 20.82 26.19
CA GLU A 40 57.67 19.90 26.80
C GLU A 40 58.71 20.75 27.57
N ALA A 41 59.01 20.42 28.83
CA ALA A 41 60.23 20.85 29.57
C ALA A 41 60.31 20.05 30.89
N ALA A 42 61.27 19.14 31.03
CA ALA A 42 62.58 19.33 31.66
C ALA A 42 62.57 19.20 33.21
N LEU A 43 63.25 18.16 33.70
CA LEU A 43 63.58 17.95 35.11
C LEU A 43 64.57 19.02 35.61
N PRO A 44 64.50 19.37 36.91
CA PRO A 44 65.68 19.09 37.73
C PRO A 44 65.40 18.69 39.20
N ALA A 45 66.20 17.72 39.64
CA ALA A 45 66.86 17.54 40.95
C ALA A 45 66.06 17.39 42.28
N PRO A 46 66.66 16.70 43.28
CA PRO A 46 65.94 15.88 44.27
C PRO A 46 65.81 16.54 45.64
N ASP A 47 64.66 16.32 46.29
CA ASP A 47 64.42 16.11 47.72
C ASP A 47 62.99 16.57 48.06
N ALA A 48 62.05 15.63 48.08
CA ALA A 48 60.80 15.75 48.84
C ALA A 48 60.24 14.34 49.06
N ALA A 49 59.87 14.05 50.31
CA ALA A 49 59.48 12.74 50.82
C ALA A 49 58.41 12.03 49.97
N ALA A 50 58.47 10.68 49.97
CA ALA A 50 57.44 9.83 49.37
C ALA A 50 56.03 10.26 49.84
N PRO A 51 55.01 10.26 48.96
CA PRO A 51 53.64 10.56 49.37
C PRO A 51 53.21 9.57 50.46
N GLU A 52 52.67 10.09 51.57
CA GLU A 52 52.10 9.26 52.63
C GLU A 52 51.04 8.32 52.04
N GLU A 53 51.19 7.01 52.27
CA GLU A 53 50.27 5.97 51.81
C GLU A 53 48.86 6.26 52.36
N THR A 54 47.86 6.46 51.48
CA THR A 54 46.50 6.71 51.97
C THR A 54 45.95 5.46 52.66
N PRO A 55 45.00 5.57 53.62
CA PRO A 55 44.39 4.41 54.26
C PRO A 55 43.79 3.41 53.26
N ARG A 56 43.27 3.89 52.13
CA ARG A 56 42.73 3.05 51.05
C ARG A 56 43.84 2.29 50.32
N ASP A 57 44.96 2.93 50.01
CA ASP A 57 46.11 2.28 49.38
C ASP A 57 46.70 1.20 50.29
N ARG A 58 46.81 1.50 51.59
CA ARG A 58 47.25 0.55 52.61
C ARG A 58 46.33 -0.67 52.71
N LEU A 59 45.02 -0.46 52.69
CA LEU A 59 44.03 -1.54 52.72
C LEU A 59 44.13 -2.47 51.51
N TYR A 60 44.31 -1.93 50.30
CA TYR A 60 44.49 -2.74 49.09
C TYR A 60 45.84 -3.44 49.04
N ARG A 61 46.91 -2.82 49.57
CA ARG A 61 48.21 -3.50 49.73
C ARG A 61 48.10 -4.69 50.66
N LEU A 62 47.48 -4.52 51.84
CA LEU A 62 47.24 -5.61 52.79
C LEU A 62 46.39 -6.73 52.18
N ARG A 63 45.37 -6.40 51.39
CA ARG A 63 44.61 -7.40 50.61
C ARG A 63 45.54 -8.19 49.67
N GLY A 64 46.37 -7.50 48.88
CA GLY A 64 47.30 -8.14 47.95
C GLY A 64 48.33 -9.04 48.64
N GLU A 65 48.79 -8.67 49.83
CA GLU A 65 49.69 -9.50 50.64
C GLU A 65 49.00 -10.78 51.17
N ILE A 66 47.72 -10.70 51.55
CA ILE A 66 46.93 -11.86 51.98
C ILE A 66 46.67 -12.80 50.81
N GLU A 67 46.30 -12.26 49.64
CA GLU A 67 46.05 -13.04 48.42
C GLU A 67 47.32 -13.68 47.86
N ALA A 68 48.49 -13.07 48.09
CA ALA A 68 49.78 -13.67 47.73
C ALA A 68 50.19 -14.85 48.63
N ASP A 69 49.62 -14.99 49.83
CA ASP A 69 49.89 -16.07 50.79
C ASP A 69 48.73 -17.10 50.85
N ASP A 70 47.92 -17.20 49.79
CA ASP A 70 46.71 -18.05 49.70
C ASP A 70 46.98 -19.54 49.99
N GLU A 71 48.18 -20.05 49.68
CA GLU A 71 48.57 -21.45 49.95
C GLU A 71 48.55 -21.81 51.46
N ARG A 72 48.66 -20.81 52.35
CA ARG A 72 48.58 -21.00 53.80
C ARG A 72 47.16 -20.96 54.37
N VAL A 73 46.20 -20.46 53.61
CA VAL A 73 44.81 -20.29 54.04
C VAL A 73 44.00 -21.51 53.61
N LYS A 74 43.78 -22.47 54.51
CA LYS A 74 43.00 -23.69 54.23
C LYS A 74 41.59 -23.64 54.82
N ARG A 75 41.40 -22.83 55.85
CA ARG A 75 40.13 -22.59 56.53
C ARG A 75 39.93 -21.09 56.75
N PRO A 76 38.68 -20.61 56.85
CA PRO A 76 38.42 -19.21 57.17
C PRO A 76 39.09 -18.72 58.45
N GLU A 77 39.25 -19.60 59.45
CA GLU A 77 39.91 -19.24 60.72
C GLU A 77 41.40 -18.89 60.57
N ASP A 78 42.07 -19.39 59.52
CA ASP A 78 43.49 -19.15 59.27
C ASP A 78 43.74 -17.67 58.95
N LEU A 79 42.77 -16.98 58.33
CA LEU A 79 42.84 -15.54 58.06
C LEU A 79 42.98 -14.71 59.33
N LEU A 80 42.33 -15.13 60.43
CA LEU A 80 42.41 -14.42 61.71
C LEU A 80 43.82 -14.49 62.34
N GLN A 81 44.69 -15.38 61.87
CA GLN A 81 46.07 -15.53 62.36
C GLN A 81 47.08 -14.73 61.56
N LEU A 82 46.71 -14.22 60.38
CA LEU A 82 47.59 -13.41 59.54
C LEU A 82 47.74 -11.98 60.11
N PRO A 83 48.98 -11.49 60.32
CA PRO A 83 49.22 -10.13 60.79
C PRO A 83 48.58 -9.07 59.88
N GLN A 84 48.67 -9.26 58.56
CA GLN A 84 48.13 -8.35 57.55
C GLN A 84 46.60 -8.25 57.63
N PHE A 85 45.91 -9.36 57.90
CA PHE A 85 44.46 -9.39 58.06
C PHE A 85 44.03 -8.63 59.31
N ARG A 86 44.72 -8.81 60.44
CA ARG A 86 44.44 -8.07 61.68
C ARG A 86 44.69 -6.57 61.51
N GLU A 87 45.73 -6.20 60.78
CA GLU A 87 46.03 -4.81 60.45
C GLU A 87 44.93 -4.18 59.58
N GLY A 88 44.45 -4.90 58.57
CA GLY A 88 43.35 -4.45 57.72
C GLY A 88 42.02 -4.32 58.48
N VAL A 89 41.69 -5.26 59.37
CA VAL A 89 40.54 -5.15 60.27
C VAL A 89 40.65 -3.93 61.17
N ALA A 90 41.80 -3.71 61.83
CA ALA A 90 42.01 -2.56 62.70
C ALA A 90 41.86 -1.23 61.96
N LEU A 91 42.30 -1.18 60.69
CA LEU A 91 42.16 0.00 59.84
C LEU A 91 40.69 0.29 59.48
N LEU A 92 39.88 -0.74 59.22
CA LEU A 92 38.45 -0.65 58.91
C LEU A 92 37.57 -0.36 60.14
N THR A 93 37.98 -0.82 61.33
CA THR A 93 37.33 -0.51 62.61
C THR A 93 37.63 0.92 63.08
N GLY A 94 38.83 1.43 62.77
CA GLY A 94 39.25 2.77 63.15
C GLY A 94 38.55 3.90 62.37
N ASN A 95 38.90 5.14 62.68
CA ASN A 95 38.30 6.34 62.06
C ASN A 95 38.84 6.64 60.64
N ALA A 96 39.58 5.70 60.03
CA ALA A 96 40.17 5.88 58.71
C ALA A 96 39.13 5.80 57.57
N PHE A 97 38.00 5.14 57.81
CA PHE A 97 36.89 5.01 56.87
C PHE A 97 35.54 5.31 57.55
N ASP A 98 34.75 6.20 56.97
CA ASP A 98 33.38 6.45 57.42
C ASP A 98 32.44 5.26 57.07
N ALA A 99 31.21 5.30 57.58
CA ALA A 99 30.24 4.20 57.41
C ALA A 99 29.96 3.90 55.93
N LYS A 100 29.87 4.93 55.11
CA LYS A 100 29.58 4.80 53.68
C LYS A 100 30.77 4.22 52.93
N ALA A 101 31.99 4.70 53.19
CA ALA A 101 33.20 4.21 52.55
C ALA A 101 33.45 2.72 52.83
N VAL A 102 33.10 2.22 54.02
CA VAL A 102 33.17 0.78 54.33
C VAL A 102 32.12 -0.02 53.56
N LEU A 103 30.89 0.47 53.44
CA LEU A 103 29.84 -0.17 52.64
C LEU A 103 30.17 -0.18 51.14
N ASP A 104 30.71 0.92 50.60
CA ASP A 104 31.14 1.02 49.21
C ASP A 104 32.27 0.01 48.88
N GLN A 105 33.14 -0.32 49.86
CA GLN A 105 34.12 -1.40 49.67
C GLN A 105 33.45 -2.77 49.58
N LEU A 106 32.39 -3.01 50.35
CA LEU A 106 31.64 -4.26 50.38
C LEU A 106 30.95 -4.56 49.05
N GLU A 107 30.47 -3.52 48.34
CA GLU A 107 29.85 -3.67 47.00
C GLU A 107 30.83 -4.18 45.94
N SER A 108 32.12 -3.86 46.11
CA SER A 108 33.14 -4.02 45.07
C SER A 108 33.99 -5.30 45.16
N ASP A 109 34.01 -5.99 46.30
CA ASP A 109 34.98 -7.07 46.56
C ASP A 109 34.40 -8.22 47.41
N SER A 110 34.42 -9.45 46.87
CA SER A 110 33.96 -10.68 47.54
C SER A 110 35.12 -11.52 48.14
N GLY A 111 36.34 -10.99 48.18
CA GLY A 111 37.56 -11.69 48.60
C GLY A 111 37.94 -11.50 50.07
N ALA A 112 39.26 -11.48 50.35
CA ALA A 112 39.79 -11.30 51.71
C ALA A 112 39.34 -9.96 52.34
N LEU A 113 39.16 -8.92 51.52
CA LEU A 113 38.66 -7.62 51.95
C LEU A 113 37.24 -7.70 52.53
N GLY A 114 36.33 -8.42 51.85
CA GLY A 114 34.98 -8.66 52.37
C GLY A 114 34.99 -9.39 53.72
N CYS A 115 35.91 -10.32 53.92
CA CYS A 115 36.11 -11.00 55.20
C CYS A 115 36.59 -10.05 56.30
N MET A 116 37.57 -9.17 56.00
CA MET A 116 38.05 -8.14 56.93
C MET A 116 36.94 -7.18 57.34
N ILE A 117 36.11 -6.75 56.38
CA ILE A 117 34.98 -5.86 56.64
C ILE A 117 33.98 -6.51 57.59
N TYR A 118 33.57 -7.77 57.37
CA TYR A 118 32.63 -8.44 58.29
C TYR A 118 33.17 -8.62 59.71
N VAL A 119 34.48 -8.82 59.86
CA VAL A 119 35.11 -8.85 61.20
C VAL A 119 35.10 -7.46 61.83
N ALA A 120 35.44 -6.41 61.07
CA ALA A 120 35.41 -5.03 61.54
C ALA A 120 34.00 -4.55 61.91
N LEU A 121 32.98 -4.97 61.15
CA LEU A 121 31.58 -4.62 61.38
C LEU A 121 31.06 -5.08 62.77
N ARG A 122 31.67 -6.09 63.38
CA ARG A 122 31.32 -6.54 64.75
C ARG A 122 31.61 -5.48 65.81
N GLU A 123 32.62 -4.65 65.57
CA GLU A 123 33.04 -3.57 66.48
C GLU A 123 32.47 -2.20 66.05
N ARG A 124 31.77 -2.14 64.92
CA ARG A 124 31.12 -0.94 64.38
C ARG A 124 29.61 -0.95 64.63
N ALA A 125 29.18 -0.04 65.51
CA ALA A 125 27.77 0.19 65.80
C ALA A 125 27.09 1.20 64.85
N ASP A 126 27.87 1.91 64.03
CA ASP A 126 27.40 2.97 63.12
C ASP A 126 26.89 2.44 61.77
N ILE A 127 27.07 1.14 61.49
CA ILE A 127 26.58 0.47 60.27
C ILE A 127 25.53 -0.57 60.66
N ASP A 128 24.32 -0.41 60.12
CA ASP A 128 23.22 -1.36 60.32
C ASP A 128 23.42 -2.66 59.51
N ALA A 129 22.95 -3.79 60.06
CA ALA A 129 23.06 -5.09 59.45
C ALA A 129 22.28 -5.22 58.14
N ALA A 130 21.12 -4.55 58.00
CA ALA A 130 20.35 -4.58 56.76
C ALA A 130 21.07 -3.79 55.64
N ALA A 131 21.68 -2.65 55.96
CA ALA A 131 22.48 -1.87 55.02
C ALA A 131 23.72 -2.64 54.54
N ALA A 132 24.42 -3.33 55.45
CA ALA A 132 25.55 -4.19 55.10
C ALA A 132 25.13 -5.32 54.14
N LEU A 133 24.03 -6.04 54.45
CA LEU A 133 23.53 -7.13 53.60
C LEU A 133 23.04 -6.66 52.23
N ALA A 134 22.47 -5.45 52.15
CA ALA A 134 22.04 -4.86 50.88
C ALA A 134 23.21 -4.51 49.96
N ALA A 135 24.33 -4.03 50.54
CA ALA A 135 25.57 -3.73 49.82
C ALA A 135 26.41 -4.99 49.49
N THR A 136 26.02 -6.18 49.98
CA THR A 136 26.84 -7.39 49.78
C THR A 136 26.57 -8.04 48.42
N PRO A 137 27.58 -8.27 47.57
CA PRO A 137 27.46 -9.18 46.44
C PRO A 137 27.26 -10.63 46.93
N PRO A 138 26.89 -11.59 46.07
CA PRO A 138 26.71 -12.99 46.49
C PRO A 138 27.99 -13.51 47.20
N PRO A 139 27.96 -13.79 48.52
CA PRO A 139 29.19 -13.96 49.28
C PRO A 139 29.84 -15.32 48.97
N GLY A 140 31.17 -15.31 48.89
CA GLY A 140 31.97 -16.53 48.80
C GLY A 140 31.95 -17.33 50.11
N TRP A 141 32.50 -18.55 50.07
CA TRP A 141 32.55 -19.46 51.23
C TRP A 141 33.12 -18.81 52.51
N TYR A 142 34.27 -18.15 52.37
CA TYR A 142 34.99 -17.53 53.49
C TYR A 142 34.21 -16.33 54.05
N GLN A 143 33.71 -15.48 53.16
CA GLN A 143 32.96 -14.28 53.52
C GLN A 143 31.64 -14.63 54.24
N LEU A 144 30.93 -15.66 53.77
CA LEU A 144 29.69 -16.12 54.37
C LEU A 144 29.88 -16.58 55.83
N ARG A 145 31.00 -17.21 56.17
CA ARG A 145 31.31 -17.58 57.55
C ARG A 145 31.40 -16.33 58.43
N PHE A 146 32.20 -15.35 58.04
CA PHE A 146 32.35 -14.11 58.82
C PHE A 146 31.07 -13.27 58.86
N MET A 147 30.29 -13.29 57.76
CA MET A 147 28.98 -12.67 57.72
C MET A 147 28.02 -13.30 58.73
N ILE A 148 27.94 -14.63 58.82
CA ILE A 148 27.13 -15.31 59.84
C ILE A 148 27.61 -14.96 61.25
N ASP A 149 28.93 -14.97 61.50
CA ASP A 149 29.51 -14.62 62.79
C ASP A 149 29.19 -13.16 63.19
N TYR A 150 29.20 -12.24 62.21
CA TYR A 150 28.77 -10.87 62.36
C TYR A 150 27.28 -10.77 62.72
N LEU A 151 26.41 -11.44 61.96
CA LEU A 151 24.97 -11.43 62.23
C LEU A 151 24.61 -12.03 63.59
N GLN A 152 25.34 -13.05 64.07
CA GLN A 152 25.17 -13.62 65.41
C GLN A 152 25.63 -12.69 66.54
N SER A 153 26.44 -11.67 66.24
CA SER A 153 26.89 -10.69 67.23
C SER A 153 25.89 -9.57 67.49
N ARG A 154 24.82 -9.49 66.67
CA ARG A 154 23.74 -8.50 66.84
C ARG A 154 22.72 -8.97 67.90
N GLU A 155 21.94 -8.04 68.43
CA GLU A 155 20.99 -8.31 69.52
C GLU A 155 19.83 -9.22 69.09
N ASP A 156 19.40 -9.12 67.83
CA ASP A 156 18.30 -9.90 67.27
C ASP A 156 18.54 -10.31 65.81
N ALA A 157 17.64 -11.13 65.28
CA ALA A 157 17.68 -11.62 63.91
C ALA A 157 16.90 -10.75 62.90
N THR A 158 16.86 -9.42 63.09
CA THR A 158 16.22 -8.46 62.14
C THR A 158 16.78 -8.53 60.72
N ALA A 159 18.05 -8.89 60.59
CA ALA A 159 18.74 -9.02 59.30
C ALA A 159 18.46 -10.34 58.55
N LEU A 160 17.70 -11.27 59.15
CA LEU A 160 17.39 -12.59 58.57
C LEU A 160 16.78 -12.51 57.15
N PRO A 161 15.79 -11.64 56.85
CA PRO A 161 15.24 -11.54 55.49
C PRO A 161 16.28 -11.17 54.44
N GLY A 162 17.23 -10.30 54.78
CA GLY A 162 18.34 -9.90 53.92
C GLY A 162 19.32 -11.04 53.66
N LEU A 163 19.61 -11.87 54.67
CA LEU A 163 20.45 -13.06 54.52
C LEU A 163 19.78 -14.11 53.62
N LEU A 164 18.49 -14.39 53.85
CA LEU A 164 17.75 -15.40 53.10
C LEU A 164 17.66 -15.09 51.60
N ARG A 165 17.62 -13.81 51.22
CA ARG A 165 17.65 -13.38 49.81
C ARG A 165 18.91 -13.83 49.06
N HIS A 166 20.03 -13.96 49.76
CA HIS A 166 21.31 -14.39 49.20
C HIS A 166 21.48 -15.92 49.20
N LEU A 167 20.50 -16.69 49.71
CA LEU A 167 20.58 -18.14 49.77
C LEU A 167 20.81 -18.73 48.37
N ARG A 168 21.80 -19.62 48.26
CA ARG A 168 22.15 -20.34 47.03
C ARG A 168 22.16 -21.84 47.29
N GLN A 169 21.93 -22.63 46.23
CA GLN A 169 21.86 -24.09 46.33
C GLN A 169 23.09 -24.72 47.01
N TRP A 170 24.29 -24.27 46.63
CA TRP A 170 25.53 -24.78 47.20
C TRP A 170 25.70 -24.48 48.70
N TRP A 171 24.92 -23.55 49.28
CA TRP A 171 25.04 -23.21 50.70
C TRP A 171 24.60 -24.35 51.61
N TYR A 172 23.53 -25.04 51.21
CA TYR A 172 22.93 -26.10 52.01
C TYR A 172 23.25 -27.50 51.50
N GLU A 173 23.87 -27.63 50.32
CA GLU A 173 24.44 -28.89 49.85
C GLU A 173 25.79 -29.21 50.49
N GLN A 174 26.59 -28.19 50.81
CA GLN A 174 27.90 -28.37 51.44
C GLN A 174 27.74 -28.61 52.96
N PRO A 175 28.13 -29.79 53.50
CA PRO A 175 27.86 -30.14 54.89
C PRO A 175 28.33 -29.13 55.94
N PRO A 176 29.55 -28.54 55.87
CA PRO A 176 30.02 -27.63 56.91
C PRO A 176 29.25 -26.30 56.95
N LEU A 177 28.79 -25.83 55.79
CA LEU A 177 28.05 -24.57 55.67
C LEU A 177 26.59 -24.76 56.04
N ARG A 178 25.99 -25.88 55.63
CA ARG A 178 24.63 -26.27 56.04
C ARG A 178 24.53 -26.31 57.56
N GLN A 179 25.53 -26.90 58.21
CA GLN A 179 25.59 -26.95 59.67
C GLN A 179 25.72 -25.56 60.29
N ARG A 180 26.59 -24.70 59.72
CA ARG A 180 26.75 -23.33 60.22
C ARG A 180 25.50 -22.46 60.03
N LEU A 181 24.83 -22.58 58.88
CA LEU A 181 23.58 -21.89 58.61
C LEU A 181 22.46 -22.38 59.55
N ARG A 182 22.39 -23.69 59.81
CA ARG A 182 21.47 -24.26 60.81
C ARG A 182 21.69 -23.69 62.20
N GLU A 183 22.94 -23.59 62.65
CA GLU A 183 23.27 -22.97 63.94
C GLU A 183 22.82 -21.51 64.01
N TYR A 184 22.98 -20.76 62.91
CA TYR A 184 22.45 -19.39 62.81
C TYR A 184 20.93 -19.35 62.89
N LEU A 185 20.22 -20.21 62.15
CA LEU A 185 18.76 -20.27 62.16
C LEU A 185 18.20 -20.67 63.53
N GLN A 186 18.88 -21.56 64.25
CA GLN A 186 18.54 -21.92 65.64
C GLN A 186 18.75 -20.73 66.59
N TRP A 187 19.86 -20.00 66.46
CA TRP A 187 20.10 -18.77 67.21
C TRP A 187 19.05 -17.70 66.90
N ALA A 188 18.69 -17.51 65.63
CA ALA A 188 17.66 -16.58 65.18
C ALA A 188 16.26 -16.94 65.70
N GLY A 189 15.97 -18.23 65.85
CA GLY A 189 14.74 -18.69 66.51
C GLY A 189 14.68 -18.35 68.01
N ALA A 190 15.84 -18.31 68.68
CA ALA A 190 15.94 -17.91 70.09
C ALA A 190 15.98 -16.38 70.29
N HIS A 191 16.36 -15.62 69.26
CA HIS A 191 16.45 -14.15 69.24
C HIS A 191 15.63 -13.57 68.06
N PRO A 192 14.30 -13.80 68.03
CA PRO A 192 13.48 -13.41 66.90
C PRO A 192 13.42 -11.87 66.75
N PRO A 193 13.31 -11.36 65.51
CA PRO A 193 13.04 -9.95 65.31
C PRO A 193 11.67 -9.58 65.88
N GLY A 194 11.54 -8.37 66.45
CA GLY A 194 10.28 -7.90 67.04
C GLY A 194 9.07 -7.89 66.08
N SER A 195 9.31 -7.92 64.76
CA SER A 195 8.30 -8.15 63.71
C SER A 195 8.85 -9.04 62.60
N VAL A 196 7.98 -9.84 61.97
CA VAL A 196 8.33 -10.58 60.74
C VAL A 196 8.66 -9.56 59.65
N GLY A 197 9.92 -9.48 59.23
CA GLY A 197 10.33 -8.62 58.12
C GLY A 197 9.68 -9.05 56.81
N THR A 198 9.45 -8.11 55.89
CA THR A 198 9.03 -8.44 54.52
C THR A 198 10.27 -8.72 53.68
N MET A 199 10.31 -9.87 53.00
CA MET A 199 11.38 -10.13 52.02
C MET A 199 11.10 -9.34 50.74
N THR A 200 12.09 -8.61 50.24
CA THR A 200 12.01 -7.96 48.93
C THR A 200 12.17 -9.00 47.83
N LEU A 201 11.06 -9.42 47.20
CA LEU A 201 11.04 -10.49 46.18
C LEU A 201 10.91 -9.96 44.74
N ASP A 202 10.51 -8.71 44.54
CA ASP A 202 10.17 -8.13 43.23
C ASP A 202 11.31 -8.21 42.21
N THR A 203 12.56 -8.08 42.67
CA THR A 203 13.75 -8.07 41.81
C THR A 203 14.25 -9.46 41.43
N LEU A 204 13.75 -10.54 42.05
CA LEU A 204 14.22 -11.91 41.77
C LEU A 204 13.55 -12.46 40.52
N GLN A 205 14.28 -13.23 39.72
CA GLN A 205 13.70 -14.02 38.62
C GLN A 205 12.96 -15.25 39.17
N GLU A 206 12.08 -15.85 38.35
CA GLU A 206 11.23 -16.97 38.79
C GLU A 206 12.03 -18.20 39.22
N TYR A 207 13.08 -18.55 38.47
CA TYR A 207 13.99 -19.63 38.84
C TYR A 207 14.67 -19.38 40.19
N GLU A 208 15.04 -18.13 40.48
CA GLU A 208 15.66 -17.76 41.76
C GLU A 208 14.68 -17.86 42.92
N LEU A 209 13.40 -17.51 42.70
CA LEU A 209 12.33 -17.69 43.68
C LEU A 209 12.04 -19.17 43.96
N GLU A 210 12.01 -20.01 42.93
CA GLU A 210 11.85 -21.46 43.07
C GLU A 210 13.01 -22.09 43.85
N GLN A 211 14.26 -21.71 43.52
CA GLN A 211 15.44 -22.12 44.27
C GLN A 211 15.41 -21.66 45.72
N LEU A 212 14.98 -20.42 45.98
CA LEU A 212 14.83 -19.88 47.32
C LEU A 212 13.79 -20.66 48.11
N ALA A 213 12.62 -20.94 47.52
CA ALA A 213 11.57 -21.74 48.15
C ALA A 213 12.08 -23.15 48.52
N GLU A 214 12.83 -23.79 47.62
CA GLU A 214 13.40 -25.12 47.87
C GLU A 214 14.51 -25.08 48.94
N GLY A 215 15.37 -24.06 48.89
CA GLY A 215 16.39 -23.82 49.91
C GLY A 215 15.78 -23.64 51.29
N LEU A 216 14.71 -22.83 51.42
CA LEU A 216 13.99 -22.64 52.67
C LEU A 216 13.33 -23.94 53.16
N LYS A 217 12.76 -24.77 52.28
CA LYS A 217 12.19 -26.09 52.64
C LYS A 217 13.23 -27.09 53.12
N SER A 218 14.48 -26.96 52.67
CA SER A 218 15.59 -27.86 53.07
C SER A 218 16.00 -27.72 54.55
N PHE A 219 15.50 -26.66 55.19
CA PHE A 219 15.66 -26.29 56.59
C PHE A 219 14.29 -26.45 57.30
N ALA A 220 14.26 -27.15 58.43
CA ALA A 220 13.04 -27.47 59.18
C ALA A 220 12.81 -26.53 60.38
N GLU A 221 13.49 -25.39 60.41
CA GLU A 221 13.53 -24.45 61.52
C GLU A 221 12.26 -23.54 61.52
N PRO A 222 11.51 -23.44 62.64
CA PRO A 222 10.24 -22.69 62.69
C PRO A 222 10.33 -21.21 62.30
N VAL A 223 11.49 -20.59 62.52
CA VAL A 223 11.76 -19.17 62.19
C VAL A 223 11.62 -18.87 60.69
N LEU A 224 11.72 -19.90 59.84
CA LEU A 224 11.62 -19.77 58.38
C LEU A 224 10.17 -19.84 57.85
N ALA A 225 9.23 -20.37 58.63
CA ALA A 225 7.84 -20.58 58.19
C ALA A 225 7.16 -19.33 57.58
N PRO A 226 7.24 -18.13 58.19
CA PRO A 226 6.61 -16.95 57.60
C PRO A 226 7.29 -16.49 56.30
N TYR A 227 8.59 -16.70 56.15
CA TYR A 227 9.35 -16.33 54.95
C TYR A 227 9.11 -17.33 53.81
N LEU A 228 9.03 -18.63 54.13
CA LEU A 228 8.64 -19.65 53.17
C LEU A 228 7.25 -19.36 52.61
N ALA A 229 6.28 -18.98 53.46
CA ALA A 229 4.94 -18.59 53.03
C ALA A 229 4.98 -17.39 52.06
N GLN A 230 5.75 -16.33 52.37
CA GLN A 230 5.91 -15.17 51.47
C GLN A 230 6.46 -15.56 50.10
N VAL A 231 7.50 -16.41 50.04
CA VAL A 231 8.11 -16.85 48.78
C VAL A 231 7.18 -17.78 48.00
N THR A 232 6.53 -18.74 48.67
CA THR A 232 5.59 -19.66 48.00
C THR A 232 4.38 -18.94 47.44
N ASP A 233 3.86 -17.93 48.15
CA ASP A 233 2.74 -17.12 47.67
C ASP A 233 3.13 -16.32 46.43
N GLU A 234 4.34 -15.75 46.39
CA GLU A 234 4.83 -14.99 45.23
C GLU A 234 5.08 -15.90 44.01
N VAL A 235 5.67 -17.09 44.22
CA VAL A 235 5.81 -18.10 43.16
C VAL A 235 4.44 -18.52 42.60
N ALA A 236 3.47 -18.77 43.48
CA ALA A 236 2.12 -19.11 43.07
C ALA A 236 1.46 -17.99 42.25
N ARG A 237 1.59 -16.72 42.68
CA ARG A 237 1.06 -15.55 41.96
C ARG A 237 1.69 -15.37 40.58
N ARG A 238 3.01 -15.55 40.45
CA ARG A 238 3.71 -15.43 39.16
C ARG A 238 3.33 -16.57 38.20
N ARG A 239 3.29 -17.80 38.71
CA ARG A 239 2.83 -18.95 37.93
C ARG A 239 1.39 -18.77 37.47
N GLU A 240 0.50 -18.28 38.32
CA GLU A 240 -0.88 -17.97 37.98
C GLU A 240 -0.98 -16.91 36.88
N ARG A 241 -0.24 -15.79 37.00
CA ARG A 241 -0.16 -14.77 35.95
C ARG A 241 0.35 -15.32 34.63
N ARG A 242 1.30 -16.26 34.66
CA ARG A 242 1.81 -16.93 33.46
C ARG A 242 0.77 -17.88 32.84
N THR A 243 0.17 -18.76 33.64
CA THR A 243 -0.82 -19.72 33.15
C THR A 243 -2.04 -19.01 32.59
N LEU A 244 -2.66 -18.10 33.36
CA LEU A 244 -3.81 -17.35 32.90
C LEU A 244 -3.45 -16.35 31.80
N GLY A 245 -2.30 -15.68 31.89
CA GLY A 245 -1.80 -14.77 30.86
C GLY A 245 -1.41 -15.46 29.54
N GLY A 246 -1.10 -16.76 29.59
CA GLY A 246 -0.88 -17.58 28.40
C GLY A 246 -2.19 -17.96 27.69
N VAL A 247 -3.31 -18.01 28.42
CA VAL A 247 -4.64 -18.40 27.90
C VAL A 247 -5.54 -17.22 27.59
N GLY A 248 -5.45 -16.13 28.34
CA GLY A 248 -6.29 -14.95 28.19
C GLY A 248 -5.71 -13.79 28.99
N ARG A 249 -6.58 -12.98 29.61
CA ARG A 249 -6.16 -11.82 30.37
C ARG A 249 -6.78 -11.79 31.76
N LEU A 250 -5.97 -11.40 32.74
CA LEU A 250 -6.50 -10.96 34.03
C LEU A 250 -7.13 -9.58 33.82
N TRP A 251 -8.39 -9.45 34.21
CA TRP A 251 -9.12 -8.21 34.00
C TRP A 251 -8.52 -7.10 34.86
N THR A 252 -8.26 -5.97 34.23
CA THR A 252 -7.84 -4.73 34.88
C THR A 252 -8.86 -3.66 34.54
N PRO A 253 -9.14 -2.73 35.46
CA PRO A 253 -10.13 -1.71 35.22
C PRO A 253 -9.62 -0.84 34.08
N PRO A 254 -10.46 -0.51 33.08
CA PRO A 254 -10.05 0.27 31.94
C PRO A 254 -9.52 1.64 32.40
N GLN A 255 -8.23 1.92 32.16
CA GLN A 255 -7.52 3.10 32.66
C GLN A 255 -8.03 4.43 32.06
N ASN A 256 -8.77 4.38 30.94
CA ASN A 256 -9.38 5.53 30.29
C ASN A 256 -10.75 5.12 29.73
N THR A 257 -11.80 5.23 30.54
CA THR A 257 -13.18 5.24 30.02
C THR A 257 -13.64 6.69 29.93
N SER A 258 -13.02 7.47 29.05
CA SER A 258 -13.44 8.86 28.75
C SER A 258 -14.89 8.91 28.20
N GLY A 259 -15.45 7.75 27.83
CA GLY A 259 -16.88 7.53 27.66
C GLY A 259 -17.53 6.99 28.93
N GLY A 260 -17.68 7.82 29.97
CA GLY A 260 -18.46 7.57 31.19
C GLY A 260 -19.69 6.68 30.99
N ILE A 261 -19.70 5.56 31.71
CA ILE A 261 -20.84 4.65 31.82
C ILE A 261 -21.96 5.42 32.50
N VAL A 262 -23.11 5.52 31.85
CA VAL A 262 -24.27 6.25 32.38
C VAL A 262 -24.95 5.38 33.45
N ASP A 263 -24.98 5.88 34.68
CA ASP A 263 -25.66 5.20 35.78
C ASP A 263 -27.18 5.20 35.55
N HIS A 264 -27.76 4.01 35.51
CA HIS A 264 -29.20 3.81 35.31
C HIS A 264 -29.76 2.86 36.39
N PRO A 265 -30.87 3.19 37.07
CA PRO A 265 -31.40 2.39 38.18
C PRO A 265 -31.69 0.93 37.81
N GLU A 266 -32.19 0.69 36.60
CA GLU A 266 -32.45 -0.67 36.11
C GLU A 266 -31.17 -1.48 35.91
N LEU A 267 -30.07 -0.83 35.49
CA LEU A 267 -28.77 -1.49 35.37
C LEU A 267 -28.25 -1.86 36.77
N ASP A 268 -28.34 -0.95 37.74
CA ASP A 268 -27.93 -1.19 39.12
C ASP A 268 -28.72 -2.33 39.77
N ARG A 269 -30.03 -2.41 39.50
CA ARG A 269 -30.89 -3.51 39.92
C ARG A 269 -30.41 -4.86 39.34
N GLN A 270 -30.03 -4.88 38.07
CA GLN A 270 -29.51 -6.09 37.43
C GLN A 270 -28.11 -6.46 37.92
N ILE A 271 -27.24 -5.48 38.18
CA ILE A 271 -25.93 -5.73 38.81
C ILE A 271 -26.13 -6.35 40.20
N ALA A 272 -27.04 -5.82 41.00
CA ALA A 272 -27.37 -6.38 42.32
C ALA A 272 -27.87 -7.82 42.21
N GLN A 273 -28.78 -8.11 41.26
CA GLN A 273 -29.26 -9.46 41.00
C GLN A 273 -28.13 -10.42 40.57
N LEU A 274 -27.24 -10.00 39.66
CA LEU A 274 -26.09 -10.80 39.23
C LEU A 274 -25.12 -11.06 40.38
N TYR A 275 -24.87 -10.04 41.20
CA TYR A 275 -24.01 -10.13 42.37
C TYR A 275 -24.56 -11.15 43.39
N GLU A 276 -25.85 -11.12 43.68
CA GLU A 276 -26.52 -12.11 44.55
C GLU A 276 -26.39 -13.54 43.99
N LEU A 277 -26.58 -13.73 42.68
CA LEU A 277 -26.45 -15.03 42.04
C LEU A 277 -25.02 -15.58 42.12
N LEU A 278 -24.00 -14.72 41.99
CA LEU A 278 -22.59 -15.13 42.03
C LEU A 278 -22.10 -15.45 43.45
N GLN A 279 -22.73 -14.86 44.47
CA GLN A 279 -22.46 -15.16 45.88
C GLN A 279 -23.29 -16.33 46.44
N ALA A 280 -24.23 -16.86 45.65
CA ALA A 280 -25.02 -18.01 46.07
C ALA A 280 -24.13 -19.21 46.43
N THR A 281 -24.58 -19.99 47.41
CA THR A 281 -23.96 -21.26 47.80
C THR A 281 -24.96 -22.39 47.52
N PRO A 282 -24.65 -23.37 46.64
CA PRO A 282 -23.40 -23.56 45.91
C PRO A 282 -23.17 -22.48 44.82
N PRO A 283 -21.91 -22.26 44.41
CA PRO A 283 -21.56 -21.27 43.39
C PRO A 283 -22.24 -21.57 42.05
N VAL A 284 -22.79 -20.54 41.41
CA VAL A 284 -23.58 -20.70 40.18
C VAL A 284 -22.96 -19.89 39.04
N SER A 285 -22.86 -20.50 37.86
CA SER A 285 -22.47 -19.82 36.63
C SER A 285 -23.67 -19.12 35.98
N VAL A 286 -23.45 -17.96 35.39
CA VAL A 286 -24.52 -17.10 34.86
C VAL A 286 -24.35 -16.85 33.37
N LEU A 287 -25.45 -16.93 32.63
CA LEU A 287 -25.53 -16.60 31.21
C LEU A 287 -26.39 -15.35 31.02
N ILE A 288 -25.83 -14.30 30.42
CA ILE A 288 -26.53 -13.08 30.06
C ILE A 288 -27.01 -13.19 28.62
N SER A 289 -28.33 -13.23 28.45
CA SER A 289 -28.99 -13.30 27.15
C SER A 289 -29.57 -11.96 26.76
N GLY A 290 -29.20 -11.43 25.59
CA GLY A 290 -29.74 -10.17 25.10
C GLY A 290 -29.28 -9.88 23.68
N GLU A 291 -29.98 -9.00 22.97
CA GLU A 291 -29.62 -8.62 21.60
C GLU A 291 -28.30 -7.82 21.54
N GLN A 292 -27.76 -7.57 20.36
CA GLN A 292 -26.58 -6.71 20.21
C GLN A 292 -26.95 -5.25 20.49
N GLY A 293 -26.20 -4.59 21.37
CA GLY A 293 -26.40 -3.17 21.72
C GLY A 293 -27.18 -2.89 23.01
N VAL A 294 -27.81 -3.90 23.63
CA VAL A 294 -28.61 -3.70 24.87
C VAL A 294 -27.78 -3.41 26.13
N GLY A 295 -26.44 -3.50 26.06
CA GLY A 295 -25.55 -3.17 27.19
C GLY A 295 -25.00 -4.35 27.98
N LYS A 296 -25.02 -5.58 27.44
CA LYS A 296 -24.50 -6.80 28.12
C LYS A 296 -23.07 -6.61 28.65
N SER A 297 -22.17 -6.10 27.82
CA SER A 297 -20.76 -5.94 28.19
C SER A 297 -20.57 -4.86 29.26
N VAL A 298 -21.34 -3.77 29.21
CA VAL A 298 -21.33 -2.71 30.22
C VAL A 298 -21.81 -3.24 31.58
N LEU A 299 -22.85 -4.08 31.58
CA LEU A 299 -23.35 -4.75 32.79
C LEU A 299 -22.25 -5.61 33.43
N VAL A 300 -21.52 -6.40 32.63
CA VAL A 300 -20.42 -7.24 33.11
C VAL A 300 -19.23 -6.40 33.58
N ASP A 301 -18.84 -5.35 32.85
CA ASP A 301 -17.72 -4.47 33.21
C ASP A 301 -17.96 -3.79 34.56
N ARG A 302 -19.20 -3.33 34.81
CA ARG A 302 -19.58 -2.72 36.09
C ARG A 302 -19.59 -3.72 37.24
N LEU A 303 -20.08 -4.93 36.98
CA LEU A 303 -20.00 -6.03 37.94
C LEU A 303 -18.53 -6.38 38.27
N PHE A 304 -17.67 -6.44 37.26
CA PHE A 304 -16.24 -6.73 37.41
C PHE A 304 -15.55 -5.63 38.23
N ALA A 305 -15.81 -4.36 37.95
CA ALA A 305 -15.31 -3.24 38.74
C ALA A 305 -15.68 -3.39 40.23
N ARG A 306 -16.94 -3.74 40.53
CA ARG A 306 -17.38 -4.01 41.91
C ARG A 306 -16.63 -5.19 42.54
N LEU A 307 -16.59 -6.34 41.86
CA LEU A 307 -15.94 -7.55 42.37
C LEU A 307 -14.43 -7.38 42.57
N GLN A 308 -13.77 -6.57 41.75
CA GLN A 308 -12.34 -6.29 41.89
C GLN A 308 -12.03 -5.58 43.21
N THR A 309 -12.86 -4.62 43.63
CA THR A 309 -12.70 -3.94 44.92
C THR A 309 -12.79 -4.89 46.12
N GLU A 310 -13.44 -6.04 45.94
CA GLU A 310 -13.58 -7.10 46.94
C GLU A 310 -12.47 -8.18 46.85
N GLY A 311 -11.48 -7.98 45.98
CA GLY A 311 -10.33 -8.86 45.82
C GLY A 311 -10.61 -10.14 45.03
N TRP A 312 -11.61 -10.15 44.14
CA TRP A 312 -11.86 -11.30 43.26
C TRP A 312 -10.79 -11.43 42.18
N LEU A 313 -10.43 -12.67 41.84
CA LEU A 313 -9.70 -12.99 40.63
C LEU A 313 -10.65 -12.94 39.44
N LEU A 314 -10.47 -11.92 38.61
CA LEU A 314 -11.28 -11.70 37.42
C LEU A 314 -10.46 -12.11 36.19
N PHE A 315 -10.91 -13.15 35.51
CA PHE A 315 -10.25 -13.68 34.33
C PHE A 315 -11.15 -13.54 33.11
N GLU A 316 -10.58 -13.16 31.98
CA GLU A 316 -11.31 -13.03 30.73
C GLU A 316 -10.58 -13.81 29.64
N ALA A 317 -11.30 -14.72 28.99
CA ALA A 317 -10.80 -15.49 27.85
C ALA A 317 -11.96 -15.94 26.96
N SER A 318 -11.79 -15.74 25.66
CA SER A 318 -12.64 -16.28 24.61
C SER A 318 -12.26 -17.72 24.25
N ALA A 319 -13.18 -18.42 23.58
CA ALA A 319 -12.90 -19.76 23.07
C ALA A 319 -11.69 -19.80 22.11
N ALA A 320 -11.43 -18.72 21.35
CA ALA A 320 -10.29 -18.65 20.44
C ALA A 320 -8.95 -18.51 21.18
N GLU A 321 -8.90 -17.72 22.24
CA GLU A 321 -7.70 -17.54 23.06
C GLU A 321 -7.35 -18.82 23.83
N VAL A 322 -8.37 -19.58 24.25
CA VAL A 322 -8.19 -20.92 24.85
C VAL A 322 -7.56 -21.90 23.85
N LEU A 323 -7.92 -21.83 22.57
CA LEU A 323 -7.35 -22.69 21.51
C LEU A 323 -5.97 -22.25 21.00
N ALA A 324 -5.59 -21.00 21.24
CA ALA A 324 -4.45 -20.38 20.59
C ALA A 324 -3.14 -21.16 20.84
N GLY A 325 -2.47 -21.56 19.75
CA GLY A 325 -1.18 -22.25 19.79
C GLY A 325 -1.23 -23.75 20.10
N GLN A 326 -2.42 -24.38 20.12
CA GLN A 326 -2.58 -25.81 20.34
C GLN A 326 -2.77 -26.54 19.00
N LYS A 327 -1.97 -27.58 18.74
CA LYS A 327 -2.09 -28.37 17.49
C LYS A 327 -2.74 -29.73 17.73
N TYR A 328 -2.69 -30.23 18.96
CA TYR A 328 -3.20 -31.54 19.33
C TYR A 328 -4.26 -31.44 20.42
N ILE A 329 -5.27 -32.32 20.37
CA ILE A 329 -6.40 -32.36 21.32
C ILE A 329 -5.92 -32.54 22.78
N GLY A 330 -4.90 -33.38 23.00
CA GLY A 330 -4.35 -33.62 24.33
C GLY A 330 -3.75 -32.37 24.97
N GLU A 331 -3.10 -31.51 24.18
CA GLU A 331 -2.53 -30.23 24.66
C GLU A 331 -3.66 -29.27 25.07
N LEU A 332 -4.75 -29.22 24.30
CA LEU A 332 -5.93 -28.42 24.63
C LEU A 332 -6.60 -28.89 25.93
N GLU A 333 -6.79 -30.20 26.11
CA GLU A 333 -7.37 -30.75 27.33
C GLU A 333 -6.50 -30.46 28.56
N GLU A 334 -5.17 -30.57 28.43
CA GLU A 334 -4.23 -30.23 29.49
C GLU A 334 -4.29 -28.75 29.84
N ARG A 335 -4.31 -27.88 28.83
CA ARG A 335 -4.44 -26.45 29.01
C ARG A 335 -5.74 -26.04 29.70
N VAL A 336 -6.89 -26.61 29.28
CA VAL A 336 -8.18 -26.36 29.95
C VAL A 336 -8.12 -26.82 31.40
N ARG A 337 -7.48 -27.96 31.69
CA ARG A 337 -7.31 -28.48 33.06
C ARG A 337 -6.43 -27.56 33.91
N GLU A 338 -5.32 -27.06 33.39
CA GLU A 338 -4.45 -26.10 34.10
C GLU A 338 -5.19 -24.80 34.40
N MET A 339 -5.94 -24.28 33.43
CA MET A 339 -6.78 -23.09 33.60
C MET A 339 -7.85 -23.31 34.69
N LEU A 340 -8.57 -24.43 34.63
CA LEU A 340 -9.58 -24.78 35.64
C LEU A 340 -8.96 -24.91 37.04
N THR A 341 -7.76 -25.48 37.15
CA THR A 341 -7.03 -25.61 38.42
C THR A 341 -6.66 -24.24 38.99
N ALA A 342 -6.25 -23.30 38.13
CA ALA A 342 -6.00 -21.92 38.54
C ALA A 342 -7.28 -21.20 38.99
N LEU A 343 -8.44 -21.53 38.40
CA LEU A 343 -9.74 -20.88 38.70
C LEU A 343 -10.52 -21.55 39.85
N ASP A 344 -10.12 -22.73 40.33
CA ASP A 344 -10.78 -23.47 41.42
C ASP A 344 -10.58 -22.82 42.78
N ARG A 345 -11.27 -21.69 43.01
CA ARG A 345 -11.20 -20.90 44.25
C ARG A 345 -12.50 -20.15 44.55
N PRO A 346 -12.77 -19.80 45.81
CA PRO A 346 -14.03 -19.20 46.21
C PRO A 346 -14.28 -17.78 45.68
N ARG A 347 -13.25 -17.05 45.24
CA ARG A 347 -13.40 -15.70 44.64
C ARG A 347 -12.70 -15.61 43.29
N ALA A 348 -13.05 -16.50 42.37
CA ALA A 348 -12.68 -16.40 40.96
C ALA A 348 -13.93 -16.37 40.09
N LEU A 349 -13.86 -15.57 39.03
CA LEU A 349 -14.89 -15.47 38.00
C LEU A 349 -14.23 -15.39 36.62
N TRP A 350 -14.69 -16.26 35.72
CA TRP A 350 -14.26 -16.25 34.32
C TRP A 350 -15.34 -15.63 33.42
N ARG A 351 -15.00 -14.55 32.71
CA ARG A 351 -15.83 -13.96 31.65
C ARG A 351 -15.54 -14.58 30.29
N VAL A 352 -16.62 -14.96 29.60
CA VAL A 352 -16.62 -15.41 28.21
C VAL A 352 -17.53 -14.50 27.40
N GLN A 353 -16.96 -13.62 26.56
CA GLN A 353 -17.73 -12.63 25.78
C GLN A 353 -18.66 -13.29 24.76
N ASP A 354 -18.22 -14.35 24.08
CA ASP A 354 -19.05 -15.11 23.14
C ASP A 354 -19.20 -16.54 23.67
N PHE A 355 -20.08 -16.75 24.64
CA PHE A 355 -20.21 -18.05 25.30
C PHE A 355 -20.59 -19.17 24.31
N TYR A 356 -21.40 -18.83 23.31
CA TYR A 356 -21.86 -19.78 22.31
C TYR A 356 -20.72 -20.45 21.54
N ASP A 357 -19.61 -19.74 21.31
CA ASP A 357 -18.46 -20.27 20.58
C ASP A 357 -17.83 -21.48 21.27
N LEU A 358 -17.93 -21.59 22.61
CA LEU A 358 -17.41 -22.74 23.37
C LEU A 358 -18.07 -24.06 22.97
N LEU A 359 -19.29 -24.02 22.42
CA LEU A 359 -20.03 -25.22 22.01
C LEU A 359 -19.33 -25.96 20.85
N HIS A 360 -18.77 -25.22 19.89
CA HIS A 360 -18.24 -25.79 18.64
C HIS A 360 -16.71 -25.70 18.54
N LYS A 361 -16.10 -24.66 19.13
CA LYS A 361 -14.65 -24.46 19.07
C LYS A 361 -13.94 -25.54 19.89
N GLY A 362 -12.90 -26.13 19.32
CA GLY A 362 -12.17 -27.29 19.86
C GLY A 362 -12.57 -28.64 19.26
N GLY A 363 -13.70 -28.69 18.54
CA GLY A 363 -14.13 -29.88 17.81
C GLY A 363 -13.32 -30.10 16.52
N HIS A 364 -13.12 -31.37 16.15
CA HIS A 364 -12.41 -31.80 14.94
C HIS A 364 -13.28 -32.79 14.16
N SER A 365 -12.93 -33.07 12.89
CA SER A 365 -13.72 -33.95 12.01
C SER A 365 -13.96 -35.37 12.58
N GLN A 366 -13.13 -35.82 13.52
CA GLN A 366 -13.23 -37.13 14.17
C GLN A 366 -13.91 -37.08 15.55
N ASP A 367 -13.98 -35.91 16.20
CA ASP A 367 -14.62 -35.74 17.51
C ASP A 367 -15.28 -34.35 17.59
N PRO A 368 -16.62 -34.29 17.59
CA PRO A 368 -17.35 -33.01 17.56
C PRO A 368 -17.40 -32.31 18.92
N ARG A 369 -16.75 -32.84 19.97
CA ARG A 369 -16.75 -32.25 21.31
C ARG A 369 -16.01 -30.91 21.32
N GLY A 370 -16.71 -29.86 21.75
CA GLY A 370 -16.14 -28.52 21.90
C GLY A 370 -15.49 -28.32 23.28
N ILE A 371 -14.90 -27.14 23.50
CA ILE A 371 -14.33 -26.74 24.80
C ILE A 371 -15.40 -26.80 25.90
N LEU A 372 -16.65 -26.44 25.59
CA LEU A 372 -17.76 -26.52 26.54
C LEU A 372 -17.91 -27.93 27.13
N ASP A 373 -17.77 -28.97 26.31
CA ASP A 373 -17.89 -30.36 26.76
C ASP A 373 -16.77 -30.75 27.74
N MET A 374 -15.58 -30.12 27.61
CA MET A 374 -14.47 -30.29 28.56
C MET A 374 -14.71 -29.54 29.88
N LEU A 375 -15.50 -28.47 29.86
CA LEU A 375 -15.84 -27.64 31.03
C LEU A 375 -17.02 -28.20 31.83
N LEU A 376 -17.94 -28.92 31.19
CA LEU A 376 -19.15 -29.46 31.83
C LEU A 376 -18.87 -30.20 33.15
N PRO A 377 -17.87 -31.11 33.25
CA PRO A 377 -17.58 -31.79 34.52
C PRO A 377 -17.15 -30.84 35.65
N ALA A 378 -16.44 -29.75 35.33
CA ALA A 378 -16.02 -28.77 36.32
C ALA A 378 -17.19 -27.87 36.76
N LEU A 379 -18.10 -27.55 35.84
CA LEU A 379 -19.35 -26.84 36.14
C LEU A 379 -20.28 -27.66 37.04
N GLU A 380 -20.43 -28.97 36.76
CA GLU A 380 -21.21 -29.90 37.59
C GLU A 380 -20.68 -30.00 39.03
N ARG A 381 -19.36 -29.95 39.20
CA ARG A 381 -18.70 -29.96 40.52
C ARG A 381 -18.66 -28.59 41.20
N GLY A 382 -19.06 -27.52 40.52
CA GLY A 382 -18.98 -26.14 41.03
C GLY A 382 -17.54 -25.62 41.21
N GLN A 383 -16.56 -26.21 40.51
CA GLN A 383 -15.14 -25.83 40.57
C GLN A 383 -14.85 -24.51 39.83
N VAL A 384 -15.72 -24.09 38.92
CA VAL A 384 -15.53 -22.85 38.15
C VAL A 384 -16.81 -22.05 38.12
N ARG A 385 -16.68 -20.73 38.35
CA ARG A 385 -17.75 -19.76 38.11
C ARG A 385 -17.48 -19.01 36.84
N MET A 386 -18.51 -18.92 36.01
CA MET A 386 -18.43 -18.27 34.72
C MET A 386 -19.54 -17.26 34.53
N ILE A 387 -19.26 -16.21 33.77
CA ILE A 387 -20.26 -15.31 33.19
C ILE A 387 -20.13 -15.32 31.66
N GLY A 388 -21.18 -15.72 30.97
CA GLY A 388 -21.21 -15.83 29.52
C GLY A 388 -22.16 -14.81 28.90
N GLU A 389 -21.75 -14.10 27.84
CA GLU A 389 -22.67 -13.25 27.06
C GLU A 389 -23.10 -14.00 25.78
N LEU A 390 -24.37 -13.86 25.39
CA LEU A 390 -24.92 -14.47 24.18
C LEU A 390 -26.24 -13.80 23.73
N SER A 391 -26.68 -14.08 22.50
CA SER A 391 -27.99 -13.66 22.00
C SER A 391 -29.11 -14.63 22.39
N PRO A 392 -30.40 -14.19 22.37
CA PRO A 392 -31.53 -15.09 22.61
C PRO A 392 -31.59 -16.26 21.63
N ALA A 393 -31.25 -16.03 20.35
CA ALA A 393 -31.19 -17.07 19.33
C ALA A 393 -30.10 -18.10 19.63
N GLN A 394 -28.90 -17.64 20.00
CA GLN A 394 -27.80 -18.51 20.43
C GLN A 394 -28.15 -19.30 21.69
N LEU A 395 -28.84 -18.69 22.66
CA LEU A 395 -29.27 -19.38 23.88
C LEU A 395 -30.22 -20.53 23.55
N ALA A 396 -31.21 -20.29 22.69
CA ALA A 396 -32.16 -21.32 22.28
C ALA A 396 -31.44 -22.50 21.63
N GLN A 397 -30.51 -22.24 20.71
CA GLN A 397 -29.72 -23.27 20.05
C GLN A 397 -28.80 -24.02 21.03
N LEU A 398 -28.15 -23.31 21.94
CA LEU A 398 -27.27 -23.88 22.98
C LEU A 398 -28.03 -24.86 23.88
N LEU A 399 -29.23 -24.47 24.33
CA LEU A 399 -30.07 -25.29 25.20
C LEU A 399 -30.71 -26.49 24.47
N ILE A 400 -30.82 -26.44 23.14
CA ILE A 400 -31.20 -27.59 22.31
C ILE A 400 -30.01 -28.55 22.19
N ALA A 401 -28.81 -28.02 21.90
CA ALA A 401 -27.61 -28.82 21.70
C ALA A 401 -27.10 -29.47 23.00
N ARG A 402 -27.21 -28.79 24.15
CA ARG A 402 -26.77 -29.26 25.47
C ARG A 402 -27.84 -28.96 26.55
N PRO A 403 -28.86 -29.82 26.67
CA PRO A 403 -29.94 -29.63 27.64
C PRO A 403 -29.48 -29.61 29.11
N THR A 404 -28.35 -30.27 29.42
CA THR A 404 -27.76 -30.33 30.77
C THR A 404 -27.45 -28.95 31.35
N LEU A 405 -27.10 -27.98 30.49
CA LEU A 405 -26.81 -26.61 30.92
C LEU A 405 -27.98 -25.94 31.66
N ARG A 406 -29.24 -26.33 31.39
CA ARG A 406 -30.42 -25.76 32.06
C ARG A 406 -30.36 -25.82 33.58
N HIS A 407 -29.65 -26.81 34.12
CA HIS A 407 -29.50 -27.02 35.55
C HIS A 407 -28.16 -26.51 36.11
N LEU A 408 -27.16 -26.29 35.24
CA LEU A 408 -25.80 -25.88 35.64
C LEU A 408 -25.61 -24.36 35.63
N VAL A 409 -26.41 -23.64 34.84
CA VAL A 409 -26.29 -22.17 34.71
C VAL A 409 -27.62 -21.47 34.94
N LYS A 410 -27.56 -20.24 35.44
CA LYS A 410 -28.72 -19.34 35.53
C LYS A 410 -28.70 -18.37 34.38
N THR A 411 -29.83 -18.19 33.71
CA THR A 411 -29.95 -17.23 32.61
C THR A 411 -30.57 -15.94 33.13
N VAL A 412 -29.95 -14.81 32.82
CA VAL A 412 -30.48 -13.46 33.03
C VAL A 412 -30.72 -12.81 31.67
N ALA A 413 -31.97 -12.44 31.39
CA ALA A 413 -32.33 -11.78 30.15
C ALA A 413 -32.18 -10.26 30.31
N LEU A 414 -31.40 -9.64 29.42
CA LEU A 414 -31.27 -8.19 29.31
C LEU A 414 -32.09 -7.71 28.11
N LEU A 415 -33.14 -6.96 28.41
CA LEU A 415 -34.05 -6.39 27.42
C LEU A 415 -33.66 -4.97 27.07
N SER A 416 -34.07 -4.53 25.88
CA SER A 416 -33.99 -3.12 25.50
C SER A 416 -34.86 -2.28 26.46
N PRO A 417 -34.40 -1.08 26.87
CA PRO A 417 -35.24 -0.16 27.63
C PRO A 417 -36.48 0.23 26.82
N ASP A 418 -37.57 0.51 27.53
CA ASP A 418 -38.79 1.08 26.97
C ASP A 418 -38.61 2.58 26.66
N THR A 419 -39.63 3.22 26.12
CA THR A 419 -39.54 4.62 25.69
C THR A 419 -39.21 5.58 26.83
N ASP A 420 -39.81 5.38 28.01
CA ASP A 420 -39.57 6.25 29.17
C ASP A 420 -38.22 5.96 29.84
N GLY A 421 -37.80 4.70 29.90
CA GLY A 421 -36.46 4.30 30.31
C GLY A 421 -35.39 4.86 29.38
N MET A 422 -35.61 4.83 28.07
CA MET A 422 -34.70 5.42 27.09
C MET A 422 -34.57 6.93 27.27
N ARG A 423 -35.69 7.66 27.43
CA ARG A 423 -35.66 9.11 27.70
C ARG A 423 -34.89 9.43 28.97
N THR A 424 -35.12 8.66 30.03
CA THR A 424 -34.41 8.82 31.31
C THR A 424 -32.91 8.59 31.14
N LEU A 425 -32.52 7.52 30.44
CA LEU A 425 -31.12 7.21 30.16
C LEU A 425 -30.41 8.30 29.35
N LEU A 426 -31.05 8.78 28.28
CA LEU A 426 -30.51 9.84 27.42
C LEU A 426 -30.38 11.17 28.17
N SER A 427 -31.36 11.53 29.00
CA SER A 427 -31.28 12.74 29.83
C SER A 427 -30.15 12.69 30.85
N ARG A 428 -29.91 11.51 31.46
CA ARG A 428 -28.79 11.29 32.37
C ARG A 428 -27.45 11.35 31.66
N TRP A 429 -27.36 10.73 30.47
CA TRP A 429 -26.16 10.84 29.64
C TRP A 429 -25.80 12.31 29.37
N SER A 430 -26.80 13.12 28.97
CA SER A 430 -26.59 14.57 28.75
C SER A 430 -26.09 15.25 30.02
N ALA A 431 -26.78 15.06 31.15
CA ALA A 431 -26.41 15.70 32.42
C ALA A 431 -25.01 15.30 32.91
N THR A 432 -24.62 14.03 32.77
CA THR A 432 -23.27 13.55 33.12
C THR A 432 -22.21 14.24 32.26
N ARG A 433 -22.42 14.33 30.95
CA ARG A 433 -21.47 14.98 30.03
C ARG A 433 -21.38 16.49 30.23
N GLU A 434 -22.50 17.13 30.54
CA GLU A 434 -22.54 18.55 30.88
C GLU A 434 -21.73 18.85 32.14
N ALA A 435 -21.82 17.99 33.16
CA ALA A 435 -21.02 18.12 34.37
C ALA A 435 -19.51 17.93 34.13
N GLU A 436 -19.13 17.01 33.24
CA GLU A 436 -17.72 16.76 32.87
C GLU A 436 -17.12 17.89 32.04
N LEU A 437 -17.89 18.44 31.09
CA LEU A 437 -17.40 19.44 30.12
C LEU A 437 -17.64 20.89 30.58
N GLY A 438 -18.52 21.11 31.55
CA GLY A 438 -18.89 22.43 32.06
C GLY A 438 -19.76 23.26 31.11
N THR A 439 -20.31 22.65 30.05
CA THR A 439 -21.12 23.32 29.03
C THR A 439 -22.30 22.43 28.61
N PRO A 440 -23.47 22.99 28.24
CA PRO A 440 -24.58 22.23 27.68
C PRO A 440 -24.14 21.38 26.48
N VAL A 441 -24.45 20.08 26.49
CA VAL A 441 -23.94 19.14 25.49
C VAL A 441 -24.94 18.90 24.38
N ILE A 442 -26.22 18.72 24.69
CA ILE A 442 -27.27 18.50 23.69
C ILE A 442 -28.63 18.88 24.29
N ASP A 443 -29.54 19.37 23.46
CA ASP A 443 -30.92 19.65 23.89
C ASP A 443 -31.85 18.44 23.71
N ALA A 444 -33.05 18.50 24.30
CA ALA A 444 -34.02 17.41 24.24
C ALA A 444 -34.51 17.08 22.81
N ARG A 445 -34.62 18.09 21.93
CA ARG A 445 -35.07 17.89 20.55
C ARG A 445 -34.00 17.20 19.72
N ALA A 446 -32.74 17.56 19.91
CA ALA A 446 -31.59 16.95 19.27
C ALA A 446 -31.35 15.52 19.78
N LEU A 447 -31.67 15.21 21.04
CA LEU A 447 -31.68 13.84 21.56
C LEU A 447 -32.71 12.95 20.84
N ASP A 448 -33.95 13.44 20.70
CA ASP A 448 -35.00 12.71 19.97
C ASP A 448 -34.61 12.52 18.49
N GLU A 449 -33.98 13.53 17.88
CA GLU A 449 -33.44 13.43 16.52
C GLU A 449 -32.31 12.40 16.41
N ALA A 450 -31.36 12.41 17.35
CA ALA A 450 -30.27 11.44 17.40
C ALA A 450 -30.80 10.01 17.52
N GLN A 451 -31.84 9.77 18.32
CA GLN A 451 -32.47 8.47 18.43
C GLN A 451 -33.14 8.06 17.11
N ARG A 452 -33.86 8.97 16.44
CA ARG A 452 -34.49 8.69 15.14
C ARG A 452 -33.46 8.36 14.07
N MET A 453 -32.42 9.18 13.95
CA MET A 453 -31.33 8.97 13.01
C MET A 453 -30.58 7.67 13.31
N ALA A 454 -30.27 7.38 14.58
CA ALA A 454 -29.61 6.13 14.95
C ALA A 454 -30.46 4.90 14.57
N ALA A 455 -31.79 4.96 14.74
CA ALA A 455 -32.68 3.87 14.33
C ALA A 455 -32.75 3.70 12.81
N GLN A 456 -32.67 4.79 12.05
CA GLN A 456 -32.67 4.78 10.59
C GLN A 456 -31.35 4.24 10.00
N PHE A 457 -30.22 4.71 10.51
CA PHE A 457 -28.89 4.36 9.96
C PHE A 457 -28.28 3.12 10.61
N PHE A 458 -28.68 2.73 11.81
CA PHE A 458 -28.14 1.54 12.50
C PHE A 458 -29.25 0.61 13.03
N PRO A 459 -30.15 0.09 12.16
CA PRO A 459 -31.26 -0.79 12.51
C PRO A 459 -30.83 -2.19 12.98
N GLU A 460 -29.60 -2.61 12.72
CA GLU A 460 -29.01 -3.87 13.14
C GLU A 460 -28.68 -3.91 14.65
N GLN A 461 -28.55 -2.74 15.28
CA GLN A 461 -28.27 -2.59 16.69
C GLN A 461 -29.55 -2.25 17.48
N ARG A 462 -29.64 -2.74 18.71
CA ARG A 462 -30.73 -2.40 19.63
C ARG A 462 -30.38 -1.22 20.52
N GLU A 463 -31.42 -0.62 21.12
CA GLU A 463 -31.26 0.36 22.18
C GLU A 463 -30.75 -0.31 23.46
N PRO A 464 -30.03 0.44 24.31
CA PRO A 464 -29.67 1.86 24.16
C PRO A 464 -28.38 2.10 23.36
N GLY A 465 -27.65 1.03 23.04
CA GLY A 465 -26.30 1.12 22.51
C GLY A 465 -26.20 1.85 21.17
N ARG A 466 -27.17 1.70 20.26
CA ARG A 466 -27.07 2.37 18.95
C ARG A 466 -27.08 3.88 19.06
N THR A 467 -27.94 4.43 19.92
CA THR A 467 -28.12 5.88 20.10
C THR A 467 -26.99 6.47 20.92
N LEU A 468 -26.65 5.84 22.05
CA LEU A 468 -25.53 6.30 22.89
C LEU A 468 -24.21 6.31 22.13
N ARG A 469 -23.94 5.29 21.30
CA ARG A 469 -22.73 5.28 20.46
C ARG A 469 -22.71 6.40 19.44
N LEU A 470 -23.87 6.74 18.84
CA LEU A 470 -23.96 7.88 17.92
C LEU A 470 -23.67 9.19 18.66
N LEU A 471 -24.25 9.39 19.85
CA LEU A 471 -24.04 10.58 20.66
C LEU A 471 -22.58 10.73 21.09
N GLU A 472 -21.95 9.66 21.56
CA GLU A 472 -20.52 9.64 21.91
C GLU A 472 -19.62 9.98 20.72
N GLU A 473 -19.87 9.39 19.54
CA GLU A 473 -19.08 9.69 18.35
C GLU A 473 -19.27 11.14 17.90
N SER A 474 -20.51 11.65 17.96
CA SER A 474 -20.84 13.03 17.63
C SER A 474 -20.18 14.02 18.60
N LEU A 475 -20.19 13.70 19.90
CA LEU A 475 -19.49 14.48 20.93
C LEU A 475 -17.98 14.49 20.71
N ARG A 476 -17.40 13.32 20.39
CA ARG A 476 -15.97 13.22 20.09
C ARG A 476 -15.57 14.08 18.89
N VAL A 477 -16.38 14.07 17.83
CA VAL A 477 -16.17 14.92 16.65
C VAL A 477 -16.27 16.40 17.03
N ALA A 478 -17.33 16.81 17.73
CA ALA A 478 -17.56 18.19 18.14
C ALA A 478 -16.45 18.74 19.06
N CYS A 479 -15.92 17.90 19.95
CA CYS A 479 -14.82 18.27 20.85
C CYS A 479 -13.44 18.28 20.15
N SER A 480 -13.28 17.54 19.05
CA SER A 480 -12.01 17.47 18.30
C SER A 480 -11.82 18.58 17.26
N ALA A 481 -12.85 19.37 16.98
CA ALA A 481 -12.77 20.52 16.09
C ALA A 481 -11.97 21.67 16.72
N ASP A 482 -11.32 22.50 15.89
CA ASP A 482 -10.49 23.64 16.33
C ASP A 482 -11.25 24.59 17.26
N ALA A 483 -12.55 24.75 17.03
CA ALA A 483 -13.50 25.33 17.96
C ALA A 483 -14.48 24.25 18.42
N ARG A 484 -14.66 24.09 19.74
CA ARG A 484 -15.65 23.16 20.28
C ARG A 484 -17.05 23.57 19.83
N GLU A 485 -17.70 22.74 19.04
CA GLU A 485 -19.06 22.98 18.54
C GLU A 485 -20.09 22.33 19.47
N LEU A 486 -20.33 22.95 20.62
CA LEU A 486 -21.37 22.55 21.58
C LEU A 486 -22.41 23.67 21.73
N PRO A 487 -23.71 23.35 21.92
CA PRO A 487 -24.28 22.01 22.01
C PRO A 487 -24.34 21.27 20.65
N LEU A 488 -24.47 19.93 20.69
CA LEU A 488 -24.59 19.06 19.53
C LEU A 488 -25.82 19.45 18.70
N THR A 489 -25.57 19.89 17.47
CA THR A 489 -26.59 20.20 16.47
C THR A 489 -26.86 18.99 15.57
N THR A 490 -27.90 19.07 14.74
CA THR A 490 -28.16 18.07 13.69
C THR A 490 -26.96 17.84 12.77
N ASP A 491 -26.20 18.89 12.44
CA ASP A 491 -24.97 18.77 11.64
C ASP A 491 -23.88 17.97 12.39
N ALA A 492 -23.73 18.18 13.70
CA ALA A 492 -22.82 17.39 14.52
C ALA A 492 -23.22 15.90 14.56
N LEU A 493 -24.53 15.60 14.64
CA LEU A 493 -25.05 14.23 14.56
C LEU A 493 -24.77 13.59 13.20
N LEU A 494 -25.02 14.32 12.10
CA LEU A 494 -24.73 13.86 10.75
C LEU A 494 -23.24 13.58 10.55
N ARG A 495 -22.34 14.40 11.10
CA ARG A 495 -20.89 14.14 11.10
C ARG A 495 -20.52 12.91 11.92
N GLY A 496 -21.19 12.67 13.05
CA GLY A 496 -21.07 11.43 13.81
C GLY A 496 -21.49 10.20 12.99
N ILE A 497 -22.62 10.29 12.26
CA ILE A 497 -23.10 9.24 11.36
C ILE A 497 -22.11 9.02 10.21
N ALA A 498 -21.64 10.09 9.56
CA ALA A 498 -20.67 10.00 8.47
C ALA A 498 -19.37 9.35 8.92
N ARG A 499 -18.85 9.69 10.12
CA ARG A 499 -17.63 9.07 10.66
C ARG A 499 -17.81 7.58 10.98
N ARG A 500 -18.98 7.20 11.50
CA ARG A 500 -19.30 5.81 11.86
C ARG A 500 -19.63 4.95 10.62
N SER A 501 -20.55 5.42 9.79
CA SER A 501 -21.00 4.74 8.56
C SER A 501 -19.98 4.83 7.43
N GLY A 502 -19.08 5.80 7.45
CA GLY A 502 -18.14 6.11 6.37
C GLY A 502 -18.77 6.80 5.16
N LEU A 503 -20.09 6.95 5.10
CA LEU A 503 -20.79 7.58 3.98
C LEU A 503 -20.46 9.09 3.93
N PRO A 504 -20.46 9.73 2.74
CA PRO A 504 -20.16 11.14 2.60
C PRO A 504 -21.32 11.96 3.17
N LEU A 505 -21.01 13.09 3.82
CA LEU A 505 -22.04 13.98 4.36
C LEU A 505 -23.06 14.39 3.29
N ASP A 506 -22.61 14.65 2.07
CA ASP A 506 -23.48 15.06 0.97
C ASP A 506 -24.51 13.98 0.57
N VAL A 507 -24.28 12.71 0.91
CA VAL A 507 -25.21 11.60 0.67
C VAL A 507 -26.17 11.42 1.86
N ILE A 508 -25.74 11.73 3.08
CA ILE A 508 -26.53 11.51 4.30
C ILE A 508 -27.39 12.74 4.64
N ASP A 509 -26.91 13.94 4.33
CA ASP A 509 -27.53 15.21 4.71
C ASP A 509 -28.68 15.59 3.76
N ASP A 510 -29.92 15.40 4.21
CA ASP A 510 -31.14 15.72 3.45
C ASP A 510 -31.31 17.20 3.11
N SER A 511 -30.59 18.10 3.78
CA SER A 511 -30.67 19.54 3.51
C SER A 511 -29.84 19.98 2.30
N LYS A 512 -28.86 19.17 1.87
CA LYS A 512 -27.96 19.48 0.77
C LYS A 512 -28.40 18.83 -0.54
N SER A 513 -28.34 19.59 -1.62
CA SER A 513 -28.52 19.06 -2.97
C SER A 513 -27.28 18.30 -3.42
N LEU A 514 -27.48 17.12 -4.00
CA LEU A 514 -26.40 16.34 -4.61
C LEU A 514 -26.32 16.65 -6.10
N ASP A 515 -25.18 17.19 -6.56
CA ASP A 515 -24.95 17.45 -7.97
C ASP A 515 -24.61 16.14 -8.72
N LEU A 516 -25.59 15.66 -9.47
CA LEU A 516 -25.47 14.42 -10.25
C LEU A 516 -24.46 14.55 -11.40
N ASP A 517 -24.25 15.75 -11.94
CA ASP A 517 -23.29 15.95 -13.04
C ASP A 517 -21.84 15.85 -12.54
N THR A 518 -21.57 16.37 -11.33
CA THR A 518 -20.30 16.14 -10.64
C THR A 518 -20.06 14.64 -10.37
N LEU A 519 -21.09 13.89 -9.97
CA LEU A 519 -20.97 12.44 -9.77
C LEU A 519 -20.67 11.70 -11.09
N ARG A 520 -21.37 12.04 -12.17
CA ARG A 520 -21.10 11.49 -13.51
C ARG A 520 -19.68 11.77 -13.94
N ALA A 521 -19.22 13.01 -13.77
CA ALA A 521 -17.86 13.42 -14.11
C ALA A 521 -16.81 12.63 -13.30
N PHE A 522 -17.08 12.38 -12.02
CA PHE A 522 -16.20 11.57 -11.16
C PHE A 522 -16.04 10.14 -11.71
N PHE A 523 -17.14 9.49 -12.08
CA PHE A 523 -17.10 8.15 -12.69
C PHE A 523 -16.44 8.16 -14.07
N ARG A 524 -16.83 9.07 -14.97
CA ARG A 524 -16.30 9.18 -16.34
C ARG A 524 -14.80 9.46 -16.38
N LYS A 525 -14.28 10.20 -15.40
CA LYS A 525 -12.84 10.41 -15.23
C LYS A 525 -12.08 9.09 -15.06
N ARG A 526 -12.71 8.02 -14.55
CA ARG A 526 -12.08 6.73 -14.25
C ARG A 526 -12.51 5.60 -15.19
N VAL A 527 -13.77 5.51 -15.55
CA VAL A 527 -14.37 4.49 -16.40
C VAL A 527 -14.85 5.14 -17.69
N ILE A 528 -14.26 4.75 -18.83
CA ILE A 528 -14.50 5.33 -20.15
C ILE A 528 -15.39 4.39 -20.97
N GLY A 529 -16.40 4.93 -21.65
CA GLY A 529 -17.24 4.19 -22.60
C GLY A 529 -18.31 3.28 -21.99
N GLN A 530 -18.62 3.42 -20.69
CA GLN A 530 -19.59 2.58 -19.97
C GLN A 530 -20.72 3.40 -19.33
N ASP A 531 -21.34 4.31 -20.10
CA ASP A 531 -22.34 5.26 -19.58
C ASP A 531 -23.57 4.59 -18.96
N GLU A 532 -24.07 3.48 -19.53
CA GLU A 532 -25.21 2.72 -18.96
C GLU A 532 -24.90 2.25 -17.53
N ALA A 533 -23.66 1.82 -17.28
CA ALA A 533 -23.22 1.37 -15.98
C ALA A 533 -23.06 2.52 -14.98
N VAL A 534 -22.57 3.67 -15.46
CA VAL A 534 -22.43 4.89 -14.65
C VAL A 534 -23.79 5.42 -14.24
N GLU A 535 -24.72 5.62 -15.18
CA GLU A 535 -26.07 6.12 -14.87
C GLU A 535 -26.80 5.18 -13.90
N CYS A 536 -26.67 3.86 -14.06
CA CYS A 536 -27.27 2.89 -13.13
C CYS A 536 -26.82 3.10 -11.68
N LEU A 537 -25.55 3.44 -11.44
CA LEU A 537 -25.03 3.70 -10.10
C LEU A 537 -25.40 5.10 -9.60
N VAL A 538 -25.38 6.10 -10.48
CA VAL A 538 -25.81 7.46 -10.14
C VAL A 538 -27.29 7.48 -9.71
N ASP A 539 -28.17 6.80 -10.46
CA ASP A 539 -29.58 6.61 -10.10
C ASP A 539 -29.72 5.97 -8.71
N ARG A 540 -28.88 4.98 -8.41
CA ARG A 540 -28.91 4.31 -7.10
C ARG A 540 -28.48 5.22 -5.96
N ILE A 541 -27.43 6.01 -6.15
CA ILE A 541 -26.97 6.99 -5.16
C ILE A 541 -28.03 8.07 -4.96
N ALA A 542 -28.71 8.51 -6.03
CA ALA A 542 -29.82 9.46 -5.94
C ALA A 542 -30.99 8.89 -5.13
N MET A 543 -31.36 7.61 -5.35
CA MET A 543 -32.39 6.93 -4.54
C MET A 543 -31.98 6.80 -3.06
N LEU A 544 -30.70 6.50 -2.79
CA LEU A 544 -30.16 6.46 -1.42
C LEU A 544 -30.27 7.83 -0.75
N LYS A 545 -29.83 8.88 -1.43
CA LYS A 545 -29.91 10.29 -0.99
C LYS A 545 -31.34 10.72 -0.70
N ALA A 546 -32.30 10.27 -1.51
CA ALA A 546 -33.71 10.58 -1.37
C ALA A 546 -34.44 9.70 -0.33
N GLY A 547 -33.76 8.72 0.26
CA GLY A 547 -34.36 7.78 1.22
C GLY A 547 -35.41 6.86 0.60
N LEU A 548 -35.36 6.62 -0.72
CA LEU A 548 -36.35 5.83 -1.47
C LEU A 548 -35.97 4.35 -1.65
N ILE A 549 -35.01 3.87 -0.87
CA ILE A 549 -34.52 2.48 -0.91
C ILE A 549 -35.29 1.61 0.08
N ASP A 550 -35.56 0.36 -0.31
CA ASP A 550 -36.14 -0.65 0.56
C ASP A 550 -35.17 -1.00 1.72
N SER A 551 -35.54 -0.61 2.94
CA SER A 551 -34.75 -0.83 4.15
C SER A 551 -34.61 -2.30 4.58
N SER A 552 -35.30 -3.24 3.93
CA SER A 552 -35.24 -4.68 4.22
C SER A 552 -34.21 -5.41 3.35
N ARG A 553 -33.76 -4.80 2.25
CA ARG A 553 -32.85 -5.38 1.26
C ARG A 553 -31.52 -4.62 1.21
N PRO A 554 -30.47 -5.18 0.58
CA PRO A 554 -29.25 -4.42 0.30
C PRO A 554 -29.56 -3.13 -0.49
N ILE A 555 -28.72 -2.10 -0.33
CA ILE A 555 -28.91 -0.78 -0.97
C ILE A 555 -29.11 -0.95 -2.49
N GLY A 556 -28.31 -1.81 -3.10
CA GLY A 556 -28.50 -2.25 -4.47
C GLY A 556 -27.74 -3.53 -4.77
N VAL A 557 -28.33 -4.40 -5.59
CA VAL A 557 -27.72 -5.64 -6.07
C VAL A 557 -27.60 -5.59 -7.59
N PHE A 558 -26.36 -5.51 -8.09
CA PHE A 558 -26.05 -5.32 -9.51
C PHE A 558 -25.28 -6.48 -10.09
N LEU A 559 -25.60 -6.89 -11.32
CA LEU A 559 -24.77 -7.81 -12.10
C LEU A 559 -24.14 -7.06 -13.28
N PHE A 560 -22.82 -6.94 -13.26
CA PHE A 560 -22.02 -6.38 -14.32
C PHE A 560 -21.52 -7.50 -15.23
N ALA A 561 -22.10 -7.61 -16.42
CA ALA A 561 -21.79 -8.66 -17.37
C ALA A 561 -21.11 -8.10 -18.63
N GLY A 562 -20.06 -8.75 -19.12
CA GLY A 562 -19.41 -8.37 -20.38
C GLY A 562 -17.98 -8.92 -20.50
N PRO A 563 -17.24 -8.55 -21.56
CA PRO A 563 -15.88 -9.03 -21.78
C PRO A 563 -14.89 -8.70 -20.66
N THR A 564 -13.76 -9.39 -20.63
CA THR A 564 -12.69 -9.07 -19.66
C THR A 564 -12.06 -7.72 -19.97
N GLY A 565 -11.69 -6.96 -18.94
CA GLY A 565 -10.95 -5.71 -19.13
C GLY A 565 -11.77 -4.50 -19.61
N THR A 566 -13.11 -4.55 -19.57
CA THR A 566 -14.00 -3.42 -19.93
C THR A 566 -14.29 -2.43 -18.80
N GLY A 567 -13.79 -2.68 -17.58
CA GLY A 567 -13.92 -1.76 -16.45
C GLY A 567 -14.90 -2.14 -15.34
N LYS A 568 -15.49 -3.35 -15.37
CA LYS A 568 -16.43 -3.85 -14.33
C LYS A 568 -15.91 -3.66 -12.89
N THR A 569 -14.73 -4.18 -12.59
CA THR A 569 -14.07 -4.08 -11.28
C THR A 569 -13.64 -2.63 -10.96
N GLU A 570 -13.27 -1.84 -11.97
CA GLU A 570 -12.84 -0.45 -11.80
C GLU A 570 -14.02 0.46 -11.40
N LEU A 571 -15.21 0.18 -11.94
CA LEU A 571 -16.43 0.89 -11.57
C LEU A 571 -16.81 0.64 -10.11
N ALA A 572 -16.74 -0.61 -9.65
CA ALA A 572 -16.97 -0.98 -8.25
C ALA A 572 -15.98 -0.30 -7.29
N LYS A 573 -14.69 -0.25 -7.67
CA LYS A 573 -13.66 0.49 -6.91
C LYS A 573 -13.96 1.98 -6.85
N THR A 574 -14.33 2.56 -7.99
CA THR A 574 -14.67 3.98 -8.08
C THR A 574 -15.87 4.32 -7.20
N LEU A 575 -16.88 3.45 -7.14
CA LEU A 575 -18.01 3.59 -6.23
C LEU A 575 -17.59 3.54 -4.75
N GLY A 576 -16.75 2.58 -4.39
CA GLY A 576 -16.21 2.47 -3.03
C GLY A 576 -15.44 3.73 -2.61
N GLU A 577 -14.58 4.26 -3.49
CA GLU A 577 -13.84 5.49 -3.24
C GLU A 577 -14.75 6.73 -3.16
N LEU A 578 -15.78 6.81 -4.00
CA LEU A 578 -16.76 7.91 -3.96
C LEU A 578 -17.50 7.94 -2.63
N LEU A 579 -18.01 6.79 -2.18
CA LEU A 579 -18.85 6.69 -1.00
C LEU A 579 -18.05 6.69 0.31
N PHE A 580 -16.82 6.19 0.31
CA PHE A 580 -16.09 5.97 1.57
C PHE A 580 -14.76 6.71 1.64
N GLY A 581 -14.36 7.43 0.59
CA GLY A 581 -13.08 8.13 0.50
C GLY A 581 -11.85 7.23 0.39
N SER A 582 -11.99 5.91 0.62
CA SER A 582 -10.92 4.93 0.50
C SER A 582 -11.42 3.61 -0.11
N SER A 583 -10.50 2.85 -0.72
CA SER A 583 -10.79 1.51 -1.22
C SER A 583 -10.89 0.45 -0.12
N GLU A 584 -10.65 0.78 1.15
CA GLU A 584 -10.63 -0.19 2.26
C GLU A 584 -12.02 -0.74 2.57
N ARG A 585 -13.07 0.05 2.32
CA ARG A 585 -14.48 -0.36 2.48
C ARG A 585 -15.05 -1.06 1.24
N LEU A 586 -14.20 -1.41 0.27
CA LEU A 586 -14.52 -2.33 -0.81
C LEU A 586 -14.15 -3.76 -0.38
N LEU A 587 -15.15 -4.56 -0.03
CA LEU A 587 -15.00 -5.98 0.26
C LEU A 587 -14.96 -6.76 -1.05
N ARG A 588 -13.76 -6.93 -1.62
CA ARG A 588 -13.55 -7.73 -2.82
C ARG A 588 -13.34 -9.20 -2.49
N LEU A 589 -14.11 -10.06 -3.16
CA LEU A 589 -14.02 -11.51 -3.10
C LEU A 589 -13.89 -12.07 -4.52
N ASP A 590 -12.85 -12.86 -4.78
CA ASP A 590 -12.69 -13.57 -6.05
C ASP A 590 -13.43 -14.91 -5.97
N MET A 591 -14.51 -15.04 -6.73
CA MET A 591 -15.37 -16.24 -6.68
C MET A 591 -14.68 -17.48 -7.27
N SER A 592 -13.57 -17.31 -7.98
CA SER A 592 -12.71 -18.43 -8.39
C SER A 592 -12.10 -19.15 -7.19
N GLU A 593 -11.93 -18.50 -6.05
CA GLU A 593 -11.43 -19.14 -4.81
C GLU A 593 -12.51 -19.99 -4.12
N PHE A 594 -13.78 -19.83 -4.51
CA PHE A 594 -14.95 -20.46 -3.89
C PHE A 594 -15.61 -21.52 -4.79
N GLN A 595 -14.79 -22.20 -5.61
CA GLN A 595 -15.25 -23.26 -6.52
C GLN A 595 -15.66 -24.57 -5.82
N SER A 596 -15.11 -24.85 -4.62
CA SER A 596 -15.42 -26.05 -3.86
C SER A 596 -16.41 -25.79 -2.72
N GLU A 597 -17.11 -26.83 -2.28
CA GLU A 597 -18.04 -26.74 -1.15
C GLU A 597 -17.34 -26.29 0.15
N ASP A 598 -16.15 -26.82 0.44
CA ASP A 598 -15.36 -26.42 1.62
C ASP A 598 -14.91 -24.96 1.56
N ALA A 599 -14.63 -24.44 0.35
CA ALA A 599 -14.28 -23.04 0.18
C ALA A 599 -15.48 -22.13 0.40
N ALA A 600 -16.68 -22.52 -0.05
CA ALA A 600 -17.93 -21.78 0.18
C ALA A 600 -18.17 -21.53 1.67
N TRP A 601 -17.85 -22.49 2.53
CA TRP A 601 -17.98 -22.34 3.97
C TRP A 601 -17.13 -21.22 4.56
N ARG A 602 -15.99 -20.86 3.96
CA ARG A 602 -15.12 -19.76 4.45
C ARG A 602 -15.81 -18.38 4.38
N LEU A 603 -16.89 -18.23 3.61
CA LEU A 603 -17.69 -17.01 3.60
C LEU A 603 -18.44 -16.81 4.93
N THR A 604 -18.83 -17.91 5.56
CA THR A 604 -19.55 -17.93 6.84
C THR A 604 -18.67 -18.29 8.04
N ASP A 605 -17.72 -19.21 7.85
CA ASP A 605 -16.96 -19.83 8.92
C ASP A 605 -15.63 -19.10 9.14
N VAL A 606 -15.23 -18.97 10.40
CA VAL A 606 -13.91 -18.43 10.76
C VAL A 606 -12.92 -19.57 10.63
N SER A 607 -11.86 -19.39 9.84
CA SER A 607 -10.85 -20.45 9.68
C SER A 607 -10.23 -20.81 11.03
N ASN A 608 -9.98 -22.10 11.28
CA ASN A 608 -9.45 -22.64 12.55
C ASN A 608 -8.13 -22.00 13.01
N ASP A 609 -7.40 -21.34 12.10
CA ASP A 609 -6.14 -20.66 12.33
C ASP A 609 -6.30 -19.16 12.70
N GLY A 610 -7.53 -18.63 12.69
CA GLY A 610 -7.81 -17.22 12.97
C GLY A 610 -7.22 -16.23 11.96
N SER A 611 -6.63 -16.70 10.85
CA SER A 611 -5.86 -15.88 9.91
C SER A 611 -6.73 -15.15 8.89
N THR A 612 -7.89 -15.72 8.52
CA THR A 612 -8.78 -15.17 7.49
C THR A 612 -10.17 -14.93 8.06
N ARG A 613 -10.58 -13.66 8.17
CA ARG A 613 -11.91 -13.27 8.66
C ARG A 613 -12.97 -13.62 7.61
N SER A 614 -14.07 -14.25 8.05
CA SER A 614 -15.21 -14.58 7.19
C SER A 614 -15.92 -13.33 6.67
N LEU A 615 -16.68 -13.46 5.59
CA LEU A 615 -17.50 -12.35 5.07
C LEU A 615 -18.52 -11.87 6.11
N VAL A 616 -19.12 -12.81 6.85
CA VAL A 616 -20.05 -12.50 7.95
C VAL A 616 -19.37 -11.62 9.01
N ALA A 617 -18.15 -11.96 9.43
CA ALA A 617 -17.40 -11.16 10.41
C ALA A 617 -17.07 -9.76 9.86
N ARG A 618 -16.60 -9.67 8.61
CA ARG A 618 -16.24 -8.39 7.98
C ARG A 618 -17.43 -7.44 7.84
N ILE A 619 -18.60 -7.97 7.48
CA ILE A 619 -19.84 -7.17 7.34
C ILE A 619 -20.38 -6.75 8.72
N ARG A 620 -20.27 -7.60 9.75
CA ARG A 620 -20.64 -7.20 11.12
C ARG A 620 -19.78 -6.07 11.67
N GLU A 621 -18.49 -6.07 11.33
CA GLU A 621 -17.57 -4.98 11.68
C GLU A 621 -17.85 -3.71 10.88
N GLN A 622 -18.17 -3.86 9.58
CA GLN A 622 -18.40 -2.76 8.65
C GLN A 622 -19.65 -3.02 7.79
N PRO A 623 -20.87 -2.74 8.30
CA PRO A 623 -22.12 -2.99 7.55
C PRO A 623 -22.26 -2.14 6.29
N PHE A 624 -21.72 -0.92 6.36
CA PHE A 624 -21.66 0.04 5.25
C PHE A 624 -20.44 -0.25 4.38
N SER A 625 -20.67 -0.95 3.28
CA SER A 625 -19.59 -1.38 2.39
C SER A 625 -20.06 -1.54 0.94
N VAL A 626 -19.10 -1.57 0.01
CA VAL A 626 -19.33 -2.13 -1.33
C VAL A 626 -18.80 -3.55 -1.33
N VAL A 627 -19.65 -4.53 -1.62
CA VAL A 627 -19.29 -5.94 -1.73
C VAL A 627 -19.12 -6.29 -3.20
N LEU A 628 -17.89 -6.60 -3.63
CA LEU A 628 -17.58 -6.98 -5.00
C LEU A 628 -17.34 -8.49 -5.07
N LEU A 629 -18.26 -9.19 -5.74
CA LEU A 629 -18.17 -10.62 -6.03
C LEU A 629 -17.69 -10.81 -7.48
N ASP A 630 -16.38 -10.96 -7.65
CA ASP A 630 -15.73 -11.02 -8.97
C ASP A 630 -15.87 -12.43 -9.58
N GLU A 631 -16.23 -12.53 -10.86
CA GLU A 631 -16.37 -13.78 -11.62
C GLU A 631 -17.35 -14.79 -11.00
N PHE A 632 -18.54 -14.31 -10.61
CA PHE A 632 -19.51 -15.06 -9.81
C PHE A 632 -20.00 -16.37 -10.45
N GLU A 633 -19.96 -16.48 -11.78
CA GLU A 633 -20.29 -17.73 -12.48
C GLU A 633 -19.39 -18.91 -12.09
N LYS A 634 -18.19 -18.65 -11.56
CA LYS A 634 -17.24 -19.69 -11.14
C LYS A 634 -17.49 -20.21 -9.74
N ALA A 635 -18.33 -19.54 -8.94
CA ALA A 635 -18.58 -19.96 -7.57
C ALA A 635 -19.32 -21.30 -7.52
N HIS A 636 -19.12 -22.05 -6.44
CA HIS A 636 -19.90 -23.25 -6.15
C HIS A 636 -21.41 -22.89 -6.01
N PRO A 637 -22.36 -23.73 -6.46
CA PRO A 637 -23.80 -23.44 -6.36
C PRO A 637 -24.30 -23.08 -4.96
N ARG A 638 -23.68 -23.64 -3.91
CA ARG A 638 -23.97 -23.30 -2.52
C ARG A 638 -23.76 -21.82 -2.20
N VAL A 639 -22.76 -21.18 -2.82
CA VAL A 639 -22.54 -19.73 -2.70
C VAL A 639 -23.71 -18.98 -3.30
N TRP A 640 -24.27 -19.45 -4.40
CA TRP A 640 -25.43 -18.83 -5.04
C TRP A 640 -26.65 -18.89 -4.11
N ASP A 641 -26.89 -20.05 -3.50
CA ASP A 641 -27.99 -20.23 -2.55
C ASP A 641 -27.84 -19.33 -1.31
N MET A 642 -26.62 -19.16 -0.81
CA MET A 642 -26.34 -18.23 0.31
C MET A 642 -26.63 -16.78 -0.07
N PHE A 643 -26.23 -16.34 -1.27
CA PHE A 643 -26.46 -14.97 -1.70
C PHE A 643 -27.90 -14.68 -2.12
N LEU A 644 -28.69 -15.69 -2.50
CA LEU A 644 -30.15 -15.51 -2.67
C LEU A 644 -30.81 -15.01 -1.37
N GLN A 645 -30.47 -15.61 -0.23
CA GLN A 645 -30.94 -15.15 1.07
C GLN A 645 -30.51 -13.71 1.37
N VAL A 646 -29.27 -13.35 1.00
CA VAL A 646 -28.75 -11.99 1.17
C VAL A 646 -29.50 -10.98 0.32
N PHE A 647 -29.87 -11.32 -0.92
CA PHE A 647 -30.58 -10.42 -1.82
C PHE A 647 -32.03 -10.17 -1.42
N ASP A 648 -32.63 -11.12 -0.69
CA ASP A 648 -34.01 -11.07 -0.24
C ASP A 648 -34.17 -10.44 1.14
N ASP A 649 -33.42 -10.95 2.12
CA ASP A 649 -33.59 -10.57 3.53
C ASP A 649 -32.49 -9.62 4.03
N GLY A 650 -31.48 -9.34 3.19
CA GLY A 650 -30.34 -8.52 3.56
C GLY A 650 -29.50 -9.13 4.70
N ARG A 651 -29.59 -10.44 4.94
CA ARG A 651 -28.97 -11.08 6.09
C ARG A 651 -28.26 -12.37 5.71
N LEU A 652 -27.11 -12.62 6.33
CA LEU A 652 -26.41 -13.89 6.24
C LEU A 652 -25.98 -14.33 7.64
N SER A 653 -26.35 -15.55 8.03
CA SER A 653 -25.94 -16.12 9.31
C SER A 653 -24.76 -17.05 9.15
N ASP A 654 -23.81 -17.01 10.08
CA ASP A 654 -22.81 -18.06 10.20
C ASP A 654 -23.35 -19.30 10.95
N ARG A 655 -22.51 -20.35 11.06
CA ARG A 655 -22.82 -21.56 11.83
C ARG A 655 -22.95 -21.32 13.33
N ASN A 656 -22.37 -20.22 13.82
CA ASN A 656 -22.40 -19.82 15.23
C ASN A 656 -23.65 -18.99 15.56
N GLY A 657 -24.56 -18.82 14.61
CA GLY A 657 -25.78 -18.03 14.76
C GLY A 657 -25.54 -16.52 14.77
N ASN A 658 -24.33 -16.06 14.43
CA ASN A 658 -24.07 -14.64 14.23
C ASN A 658 -24.66 -14.21 12.89
N VAL A 659 -25.41 -13.12 12.90
CA VAL A 659 -26.06 -12.58 11.70
C VAL A 659 -25.29 -11.34 11.22
N ALA A 660 -24.86 -11.36 9.96
CA ALA A 660 -24.37 -10.20 9.23
C ALA A 660 -25.51 -9.50 8.50
N ASP A 661 -25.48 -8.16 8.54
CA ASP A 661 -26.50 -7.29 7.95
C ASP A 661 -25.96 -6.58 6.71
N PHE A 662 -26.51 -6.92 5.55
CA PHE A 662 -26.16 -6.38 4.23
C PHE A 662 -27.11 -5.26 3.78
N ARG A 663 -28.09 -4.85 4.59
CA ARG A 663 -29.06 -3.80 4.22
C ARG A 663 -28.40 -2.44 3.97
N HIS A 664 -27.18 -2.26 4.46
CA HIS A 664 -26.34 -1.07 4.22
C HIS A 664 -25.22 -1.30 3.20
N SER A 665 -25.23 -2.43 2.49
CA SER A 665 -24.23 -2.79 1.49
C SER A 665 -24.74 -2.55 0.07
N ILE A 666 -23.84 -2.12 -0.81
CA ILE A 666 -24.06 -2.22 -2.27
C ILE A 666 -23.33 -3.47 -2.76
N ILE A 667 -24.05 -4.40 -3.35
CA ILE A 667 -23.50 -5.68 -3.84
C ILE A 667 -23.35 -5.60 -5.36
N ILE A 668 -22.12 -5.79 -5.84
CA ILE A 668 -21.78 -5.82 -7.25
C ILE A 668 -21.22 -7.20 -7.58
N LEU A 669 -21.90 -7.89 -8.49
CA LEU A 669 -21.44 -9.14 -9.07
C LEU A 669 -20.81 -8.84 -10.41
N THR A 670 -19.68 -9.46 -10.73
CA THR A 670 -19.13 -9.41 -12.09
C THR A 670 -19.26 -10.78 -12.75
N SER A 671 -19.51 -10.76 -14.05
CA SER A 671 -19.49 -11.97 -14.86
C SER A 671 -18.81 -11.73 -16.21
N ASN A 672 -18.08 -12.75 -16.66
CA ASN A 672 -17.52 -12.80 -18.00
C ASN A 672 -18.41 -13.59 -18.98
N ALA A 673 -19.64 -13.94 -18.57
CA ALA A 673 -20.65 -14.53 -19.44
C ALA A 673 -20.86 -13.67 -20.70
N GLY A 674 -20.84 -14.31 -21.87
CA GLY A 674 -20.91 -13.65 -23.18
C GLY A 674 -19.57 -13.38 -23.87
N SER A 675 -18.42 -13.58 -23.21
CA SER A 675 -17.08 -13.44 -23.83
C SER A 675 -16.73 -14.53 -24.84
N THR A 676 -17.36 -15.70 -24.75
CA THR A 676 -17.16 -16.83 -25.69
C THR A 676 -17.91 -16.66 -27.00
N LEU A 677 -18.97 -15.87 -27.05
CA LEU A 677 -19.74 -15.59 -28.27
C LEU A 677 -18.95 -14.75 -29.27
N SER A 678 -17.97 -13.96 -28.80
CA SER A 678 -16.98 -13.30 -29.67
C SER A 678 -16.01 -14.29 -30.34
N ARG A 679 -15.82 -15.50 -29.80
CA ARG A 679 -14.91 -16.52 -30.38
C ARG A 679 -15.51 -17.32 -31.53
N SER A 680 -16.83 -17.34 -31.70
CA SER A 680 -17.51 -18.23 -32.67
C SER A 680 -17.48 -17.74 -34.13
N ALA A 681 -16.63 -16.79 -34.48
CA ALA A 681 -16.25 -16.53 -35.88
C ALA A 681 -15.12 -17.48 -36.30
N GLY A 682 -15.43 -18.75 -36.50
CA GLY A 682 -14.49 -19.75 -37.03
C GLY A 682 -14.14 -19.50 -38.51
N PRO A 683 -13.01 -20.05 -39.02
CA PRO A 683 -12.58 -19.87 -40.40
C PRO A 683 -13.37 -20.81 -41.32
N GLY A 684 -14.52 -20.36 -41.82
CA GLY A 684 -15.29 -21.12 -42.81
C GLY A 684 -16.72 -20.60 -43.02
N PHE A 685 -16.95 -20.05 -44.21
CA PHE A 685 -18.24 -19.68 -44.82
C PHE A 685 -19.03 -18.48 -44.25
N THR A 686 -19.24 -17.51 -45.15
CA THR A 686 -20.09 -16.31 -45.07
C THR A 686 -19.88 -15.42 -43.84
N SER A 687 -18.99 -14.44 -44.00
CA SER A 687 -18.78 -13.31 -43.10
C SER A 687 -20.00 -12.39 -43.06
N ALA A 688 -21.08 -12.81 -42.40
CA ALA A 688 -21.98 -11.86 -41.76
C ALA A 688 -21.26 -11.38 -40.49
N ALA A 689 -20.98 -10.08 -40.41
CA ALA A 689 -20.34 -9.45 -39.27
C ALA A 689 -21.15 -9.71 -37.98
N GLY A 690 -20.75 -10.73 -37.22
CA GLY A 690 -21.32 -11.06 -35.92
C GLY A 690 -20.88 -10.05 -34.88
N GLY A 691 -21.51 -8.87 -34.88
CA GLY A 691 -21.34 -7.86 -33.84
C GLY A 691 -21.79 -8.39 -32.47
N TYR A 692 -21.23 -7.81 -31.41
CA TYR A 692 -21.71 -7.98 -30.03
C TYR A 692 -23.21 -7.67 -29.97
N SER A 693 -24.05 -8.70 -29.89
CA SER A 693 -25.51 -8.55 -29.82
C SER A 693 -25.98 -8.64 -28.37
N ARG A 694 -26.68 -7.61 -27.90
CA ARG A 694 -27.28 -7.55 -26.56
C ARG A 694 -28.09 -8.82 -26.24
N GLY A 695 -28.88 -9.29 -27.20
CA GLY A 695 -29.69 -10.51 -27.06
C GLY A 695 -28.86 -11.80 -26.95
N ALA A 696 -27.67 -11.85 -27.56
CA ALA A 696 -26.79 -13.01 -27.45
C ALA A 696 -26.14 -13.08 -26.05
N VAL A 697 -25.75 -11.94 -25.48
CA VAL A 697 -25.21 -11.87 -24.11
C VAL A 697 -26.29 -12.17 -23.08
N GLU A 698 -27.50 -11.65 -23.26
CA GLU A 698 -28.66 -11.99 -22.41
C GLU A 698 -28.93 -13.50 -22.45
N LYS A 699 -28.92 -14.13 -23.64
CA LYS A 699 -29.07 -15.58 -23.76
C LYS A 699 -27.97 -16.34 -23.00
N ALA A 700 -26.71 -15.94 -23.15
CA ALA A 700 -25.60 -16.54 -22.42
C ALA A 700 -25.73 -16.39 -20.89
N LEU A 701 -26.27 -15.26 -20.42
CA LEU A 701 -26.57 -15.05 -19.00
C LEU A 701 -27.67 -15.98 -18.50
N PHE A 702 -28.74 -16.18 -19.28
CA PHE A 702 -29.81 -17.13 -18.93
C PHE A 702 -29.38 -18.60 -18.99
N GLU A 703 -28.37 -18.93 -19.78
CA GLU A 703 -27.76 -20.27 -19.80
C GLU A 703 -26.80 -20.48 -18.61
N THR A 704 -26.13 -19.42 -18.15
CA THR A 704 -25.15 -19.48 -17.06
C THR A 704 -25.82 -19.43 -15.68
N PHE A 705 -26.75 -18.49 -15.48
CA PHE A 705 -27.40 -18.25 -14.19
C PHE A 705 -28.84 -18.74 -14.18
N ARG A 706 -29.29 -19.26 -13.02
CA ARG A 706 -30.69 -19.66 -12.82
C ARG A 706 -31.60 -18.43 -12.88
N ARG A 707 -32.80 -18.57 -13.45
CA ARG A 707 -33.79 -17.47 -13.55
C ARG A 707 -34.16 -16.87 -12.20
N GLU A 708 -34.32 -17.72 -11.18
CA GLU A 708 -34.60 -17.29 -9.82
C GLU A 708 -33.56 -16.30 -9.30
N PHE A 709 -32.28 -16.57 -9.57
CA PHE A 709 -31.17 -15.70 -9.19
C PHE A 709 -31.22 -14.34 -9.90
N LEU A 710 -31.38 -14.36 -11.23
CA LEU A 710 -31.44 -13.13 -12.02
C LEU A 710 -32.62 -12.22 -11.61
N ASN A 711 -33.76 -12.82 -11.21
CA ASN A 711 -34.94 -12.08 -10.77
C ASN A 711 -34.78 -11.40 -9.41
N ARG A 712 -33.77 -11.77 -8.60
CA ARG A 712 -33.48 -11.10 -7.31
C ARG A 712 -32.55 -9.89 -7.45
N LEU A 713 -31.88 -9.75 -8.60
CA LEU A 713 -31.02 -8.62 -8.89
C LEU A 713 -31.86 -7.37 -9.16
N ASP A 714 -31.40 -6.21 -8.71
CA ASP A 714 -32.10 -4.96 -9.00
C ASP A 714 -31.88 -4.53 -10.45
N ARG A 715 -30.67 -4.73 -10.97
CA ARG A 715 -30.34 -4.40 -12.36
C ARG A 715 -29.19 -5.23 -12.90
N ILE A 716 -29.34 -5.69 -14.14
CA ILE A 716 -28.28 -6.30 -14.94
C ILE A 716 -27.74 -5.22 -15.88
N VAL A 717 -26.44 -4.96 -15.81
CA VAL A 717 -25.75 -3.95 -16.58
C VAL A 717 -24.78 -4.63 -17.55
N LEU A 718 -24.95 -4.36 -18.84
CA LEU A 718 -24.16 -4.95 -19.90
C LEU A 718 -23.02 -4.00 -20.28
N PHE A 719 -21.78 -4.48 -20.16
CA PHE A 719 -20.58 -3.74 -20.51
C PHE A 719 -20.24 -3.97 -21.98
N THR A 720 -20.12 -2.87 -22.71
CA THR A 720 -19.75 -2.88 -24.12
C THR A 720 -18.27 -3.22 -24.30
N PRO A 721 -17.90 -3.98 -25.35
CA PRO A 721 -16.49 -4.15 -25.72
C PRO A 721 -15.84 -2.79 -26.00
N LEU A 722 -14.58 -2.64 -25.62
CA LEU A 722 -13.82 -1.42 -25.89
C LEU A 722 -13.42 -1.39 -27.37
N ASP A 723 -13.83 -0.35 -28.08
CA ASP A 723 -13.36 -0.10 -29.44
C ASP A 723 -11.94 0.52 -29.43
N ARG A 724 -11.35 0.64 -30.62
CA ARG A 724 -9.99 1.16 -30.77
C ARG A 724 -9.88 2.64 -30.39
N ALA A 725 -10.95 3.43 -30.54
CA ALA A 725 -10.98 4.85 -30.18
C ALA A 725 -10.97 5.03 -28.65
N LEU A 726 -11.86 4.35 -27.93
CA LEU A 726 -11.91 4.33 -26.47
C LEU A 726 -10.60 3.78 -25.87
N MET A 727 -10.00 2.77 -26.52
CA MET A 727 -8.69 2.24 -26.11
C MET A 727 -7.57 3.26 -26.25
N ARG A 728 -7.62 4.13 -27.26
CA ARG A 728 -6.68 5.24 -27.41
C ARG A 728 -6.80 6.23 -26.25
N ASP A 729 -8.01 6.56 -25.81
CA ASP A 729 -8.23 7.44 -24.66
C ASP A 729 -7.72 6.81 -23.35
N ILE A 730 -7.96 5.50 -23.17
CA ILE A 730 -7.44 4.74 -22.02
C ILE A 730 -5.91 4.72 -22.05
N LEU A 731 -5.29 4.57 -23.23
CA LEU A 731 -3.82 4.60 -23.39
C LEU A 731 -3.24 5.94 -22.95
N HIS A 732 -3.78 7.06 -23.43
CA HIS A 732 -3.31 8.39 -23.03
C HIS A 732 -3.35 8.58 -21.51
N LYS A 733 -4.44 8.14 -20.88
CA LYS A 733 -4.59 8.21 -19.43
C LYS A 733 -3.59 7.33 -18.68
N GLU A 734 -3.32 6.12 -19.16
CA GLU A 734 -2.33 5.23 -18.55
C GLU A 734 -0.88 5.76 -18.76
N LEU A 735 -0.60 6.41 -19.90
CA LEU A 735 0.67 7.11 -20.14
C LEU A 735 0.85 8.30 -19.19
N GLN A 736 -0.17 9.14 -18.99
CA GLN A 736 -0.14 10.24 -18.01
C GLN A 736 0.12 9.72 -16.58
N ARG A 737 -0.54 8.62 -16.19
CA ARG A 737 -0.27 7.95 -14.90
C ARG A 737 1.16 7.44 -14.80
N ALA A 738 1.70 6.88 -15.88
CA ALA A 738 3.09 6.41 -15.93
C ALA A 738 4.09 7.56 -15.78
N MET A 739 3.82 8.71 -16.41
CA MET A 739 4.66 9.93 -16.27
C MET A 739 4.63 10.52 -14.85
N GLY A 740 3.54 10.33 -14.10
CA GLY A 740 3.45 10.75 -12.70
C GLY A 740 4.33 9.96 -11.71
N ARG A 741 5.00 8.88 -12.14
CA ARG A 741 5.88 8.07 -11.29
C ARG A 741 7.12 8.88 -10.86
N ARG A 742 7.60 8.70 -9.62
CA ARG A 742 8.76 9.44 -9.03
C ARG A 742 9.99 9.46 -9.94
N GLY A 743 10.24 8.38 -10.68
CA GLY A 743 11.37 8.26 -11.61
C GLY A 743 11.31 9.22 -12.80
N LEU A 744 10.12 9.69 -13.20
CA LEU A 744 9.95 10.63 -14.31
C LEU A 744 9.51 12.01 -13.79
N ARG A 745 8.68 12.06 -12.74
CA ARG A 745 8.15 13.32 -12.16
C ARG A 745 9.23 14.24 -11.56
N ASN A 746 10.32 13.67 -11.05
CA ASN A 746 11.41 14.46 -10.44
C ASN A 746 12.43 14.96 -11.50
N ARG A 747 12.10 14.85 -12.78
CA ARG A 747 12.93 15.28 -13.91
C ARG A 747 12.11 16.24 -14.75
N ASP A 748 12.70 17.36 -15.16
CA ASP A 748 12.05 18.39 -15.98
C ASP A 748 12.05 17.96 -17.45
N TRP A 749 11.40 16.81 -17.70
CA TRP A 749 11.36 16.14 -18.99
C TRP A 749 10.01 16.35 -19.67
N ALA A 750 10.02 16.98 -20.84
CA ALA A 750 8.84 17.10 -21.69
C ALA A 750 8.78 15.90 -22.64
N VAL A 751 7.72 15.10 -22.56
CA VAL A 751 7.54 13.92 -23.42
C VAL A 751 6.57 14.23 -24.55
N GLU A 752 6.99 14.01 -25.79
CA GLU A 752 6.17 14.08 -26.98
C GLU A 752 5.91 12.67 -27.52
N TRP A 753 4.63 12.37 -27.74
CA TRP A 753 4.17 11.09 -28.28
C TRP A 753 3.84 11.27 -29.75
N GLU A 754 4.60 10.66 -30.64
CA GLU A 754 4.23 10.60 -32.04
C GLU A 754 3.01 9.67 -32.23
N PRO A 755 2.07 9.95 -33.16
CA PRO A 755 0.97 9.03 -33.46
C PRO A 755 1.42 7.59 -33.73
N SER A 756 2.59 7.41 -34.35
CA SER A 756 3.18 6.08 -34.59
C SER A 756 3.50 5.32 -33.30
N ALA A 757 3.93 5.99 -32.24
CA ALA A 757 4.18 5.38 -30.93
C ALA A 757 2.88 4.96 -30.22
N ILE A 758 1.83 5.78 -30.35
CA ILE A 758 0.50 5.47 -29.81
C ILE A 758 -0.08 4.25 -30.51
N GLU A 759 -0.05 4.21 -31.84
CA GLU A 759 -0.53 3.06 -32.61
C GLU A 759 0.30 1.80 -32.33
N PHE A 760 1.62 1.92 -32.18
CA PHE A 760 2.47 0.80 -31.78
C PHE A 760 2.06 0.21 -30.42
N LEU A 761 1.80 1.06 -29.42
CA LEU A 761 1.36 0.62 -28.10
C LEU A 761 -0.06 0.04 -28.12
N LEU A 762 -0.95 0.54 -28.97
CA LEU A 762 -2.27 -0.05 -29.18
C LEU A 762 -2.15 -1.42 -29.84
N ASP A 763 -1.36 -1.57 -30.91
CA ASP A 763 -1.20 -2.85 -31.61
C ASP A 763 -0.60 -3.94 -30.72
N ARG A 764 0.32 -3.58 -29.82
CA ARG A 764 0.92 -4.51 -28.86
C ARG A 764 0.10 -4.68 -27.58
N GLY A 765 -0.75 -3.72 -27.24
CA GLY A 765 -1.44 -3.60 -25.96
C GLY A 765 -2.96 -3.79 -26.01
N PHE A 766 -3.54 -3.97 -27.19
CA PHE A 766 -4.97 -4.15 -27.39
C PHE A 766 -5.28 -5.42 -28.18
N THR A 767 -6.10 -6.27 -27.58
CA THR A 767 -6.88 -7.29 -28.29
C THR A 767 -8.33 -7.18 -27.84
N PRO A 768 -9.31 -7.29 -28.77
CA PRO A 768 -10.73 -7.18 -28.42
C PRO A 768 -11.17 -8.13 -27.28
N ASP A 769 -10.51 -9.27 -27.14
CA ASP A 769 -10.84 -10.30 -26.13
C ASP A 769 -10.35 -9.98 -24.72
N LEU A 770 -9.20 -9.29 -24.59
CA LEU A 770 -8.53 -9.03 -23.31
C LEU A 770 -8.79 -7.61 -22.78
N GLY A 771 -9.44 -6.76 -23.59
CA GLY A 771 -9.78 -5.38 -23.25
C GLY A 771 -8.53 -4.55 -22.93
N ALA A 772 -8.63 -3.65 -21.96
CA ALA A 772 -7.53 -2.73 -21.61
C ALA A 772 -6.41 -3.33 -20.74
N ARG A 773 -6.51 -4.60 -20.31
CA ARG A 773 -5.54 -5.22 -19.39
C ARG A 773 -4.11 -5.32 -19.98
N PRO A 774 -3.91 -5.72 -21.25
CA PRO A 774 -2.56 -5.84 -21.82
C PRO A 774 -1.86 -4.50 -22.04
N LEU A 775 -2.62 -3.39 -22.08
CA LEU A 775 -2.11 -2.05 -22.35
C LEU A 775 -1.05 -1.60 -21.33
N ARG A 776 -1.30 -1.83 -20.04
CA ARG A 776 -0.32 -1.54 -18.97
C ARG A 776 0.96 -2.33 -19.14
N ARG A 777 0.84 -3.60 -19.53
CA ARG A 777 1.98 -4.47 -19.79
C ARG A 777 2.76 -3.99 -21.01
N ALA A 778 2.09 -3.55 -22.07
CA ALA A 778 2.72 -2.97 -23.25
C ALA A 778 3.50 -1.70 -22.91
N ILE A 779 2.92 -0.79 -22.13
CA ILE A 779 3.59 0.42 -21.61
C ILE A 779 4.82 0.03 -20.77
N GLU A 780 4.68 -0.91 -19.84
CA GLU A 780 5.80 -1.31 -18.99
C GLU A 780 6.95 -1.96 -19.77
N GLN A 781 6.62 -2.87 -20.69
CA GLN A 781 7.62 -3.63 -21.45
C GLN A 781 8.29 -2.81 -22.56
N HIS A 782 7.52 -2.04 -23.31
CA HIS A 782 8.01 -1.37 -24.53
C HIS A 782 8.45 0.07 -24.32
N LEU A 783 8.03 0.71 -23.21
CA LEU A 783 8.38 2.10 -22.92
C LEU A 783 9.17 2.22 -21.61
N LEU A 784 8.58 1.83 -20.48
CA LEU A 784 9.16 2.13 -19.16
C LEU A 784 10.42 1.33 -18.85
N ALA A 785 10.46 0.05 -19.20
CA ALA A 785 11.64 -0.78 -18.97
C ALA A 785 12.86 -0.30 -19.78
N PRO A 786 12.74 0.01 -21.09
CA PRO A 786 13.82 0.65 -21.85
C PRO A 786 14.26 1.99 -21.25
N LEU A 787 13.31 2.88 -20.92
CA LEU A 787 13.63 4.17 -20.30
C LEU A 787 14.37 4.04 -18.97
N ALA A 788 13.91 3.13 -18.11
CA ALA A 788 14.53 2.88 -16.81
C ALA A 788 15.97 2.39 -16.95
N ARG A 789 16.25 1.51 -17.91
CA ARG A 789 17.63 1.06 -18.22
C ARG A 789 18.48 2.23 -18.67
N SER A 790 18.01 3.05 -19.62
CA SER A 790 18.74 4.23 -20.09
C SER A 790 19.06 5.22 -18.97
N ILE A 791 18.12 5.44 -18.04
CA ILE A 791 18.31 6.29 -16.85
C ILE A 791 19.38 5.74 -15.92
N VAL A 792 19.32 4.45 -15.58
CA VAL A 792 20.27 3.81 -14.65
C VAL A 792 21.67 3.72 -15.25
N GLU A 793 21.77 3.46 -16.55
CA GLU A 793 23.05 3.39 -17.28
C GLU A 793 23.69 4.77 -17.53
N HIS A 794 23.10 5.87 -17.02
CA HIS A 794 23.57 7.25 -17.22
C HIS A 794 23.69 7.64 -18.70
N ARG A 795 22.90 7.00 -19.57
CA ARG A 795 22.85 7.31 -21.01
C ARG A 795 21.89 8.46 -21.34
N THR A 796 21.17 8.97 -20.33
CA THR A 796 20.28 10.11 -20.45
C THR A 796 21.00 11.38 -19.97
N PRO A 797 20.98 12.50 -20.74
CA PRO A 797 21.59 13.75 -20.31
C PRO A 797 20.96 14.29 -19.01
N GLN A 798 21.73 15.06 -18.22
CA GLN A 798 21.25 15.74 -17.01
C GLN A 798 20.64 17.11 -17.40
N GLY A 799 19.58 17.56 -16.70
CA GLY A 799 18.90 18.84 -16.95
C GLY A 799 17.55 18.71 -17.67
N ASP A 800 17.04 19.83 -18.15
CA ASP A 800 15.81 19.92 -18.95
C ASP A 800 15.99 19.17 -20.27
N GLN A 801 15.10 18.23 -20.58
CA GLN A 801 15.21 17.44 -21.80
C GLN A 801 13.85 17.32 -22.50
N PHE A 802 13.89 17.27 -23.82
CA PHE A 802 12.75 16.82 -24.61
C PHE A 802 12.94 15.35 -24.98
N LEU A 803 11.90 14.54 -24.73
CA LEU A 803 11.84 13.13 -25.07
C LEU A 803 10.85 12.97 -26.22
N PHE A 804 11.36 12.71 -27.42
CA PHE A 804 10.53 12.34 -28.55
C PHE A 804 10.40 10.82 -28.60
N VAL A 805 9.19 10.31 -28.46
CA VAL A 805 8.90 8.88 -28.50
C VAL A 805 8.22 8.54 -29.82
N ARG A 806 8.89 7.72 -30.63
CA ARG A 806 8.42 7.27 -31.95
C ARG A 806 8.48 5.76 -32.09
N SER A 807 7.74 5.21 -33.03
CA SER A 807 7.91 3.81 -33.41
C SER A 807 9.06 3.64 -34.42
N ALA A 808 10.00 2.76 -34.11
CA ALA A 808 11.08 2.35 -35.02
C ALA A 808 10.94 0.86 -35.34
N GLY A 809 9.93 0.53 -36.15
CA GLY A 809 9.63 -0.85 -36.55
C GLY A 809 9.06 -1.68 -35.39
N ASP A 810 9.91 -2.47 -34.74
CA ASP A 810 9.50 -3.43 -33.69
C ASP A 810 9.67 -2.92 -32.26
N ARG A 811 10.20 -1.71 -32.09
CA ARG A 811 10.47 -1.06 -30.79
C ARG A 811 10.06 0.41 -30.78
N LEU A 812 9.89 0.96 -29.59
CA LEU A 812 9.84 2.41 -29.40
C LEU A 812 11.27 2.96 -29.33
N ASP A 813 11.53 4.01 -30.09
CA ASP A 813 12.77 4.78 -30.04
C ASP A 813 12.51 6.06 -29.23
N VAL A 814 13.43 6.39 -28.33
CA VAL A 814 13.34 7.58 -27.48
C VAL A 814 14.57 8.44 -27.73
N GLU A 815 14.36 9.60 -28.35
CA GLU A 815 15.41 10.58 -28.62
C GLU A 815 15.41 11.66 -27.53
N PHE A 816 16.57 11.91 -26.92
CA PHE A 816 16.78 12.96 -25.92
C PHE A 816 17.40 14.18 -26.60
N ILE A 817 16.72 15.32 -26.51
CA ILE A 817 17.21 16.60 -27.04
C ILE A 817 17.44 17.57 -25.88
N ASP A 818 18.70 18.00 -25.75
CA ASP A 818 19.17 19.00 -24.80
C ASP A 818 19.03 20.40 -25.42
N PRO A 819 18.21 21.30 -24.86
CA PRO A 819 18.00 22.65 -25.39
C PRO A 819 19.25 23.55 -25.27
N ASP A 820 20.18 23.28 -24.34
CA ASP A 820 21.29 24.19 -24.00
C ASP A 820 22.62 23.86 -24.71
N ARG A 821 22.72 22.69 -25.33
CA ARG A 821 24.00 22.08 -25.75
C ARG A 821 24.78 22.82 -26.85
N THR A 822 24.22 23.85 -27.50
CA THR A 822 24.88 24.59 -28.60
C THR A 822 25.16 26.06 -28.31
N ALA A 823 24.79 26.57 -27.13
CA ALA A 823 25.13 27.94 -26.72
C ALA A 823 26.65 28.17 -26.59
N MET A 824 27.45 27.11 -26.38
CA MET A 824 28.91 27.18 -26.33
C MET A 824 29.60 27.30 -27.70
N ASP A 825 29.00 26.79 -28.78
CA ASP A 825 29.61 26.83 -30.12
C ASP A 825 29.22 28.09 -30.91
N ALA A 826 28.05 28.68 -30.62
CA ALA A 826 27.55 29.87 -31.30
C ALA A 826 28.19 31.20 -30.83
N ALA A 827 28.93 31.21 -29.73
CA ALA A 827 29.59 32.42 -29.19
C ALA A 827 30.71 32.99 -30.08
N SER A 828 31.08 32.30 -31.17
CA SER A 828 32.19 32.69 -32.05
C SER A 828 31.80 33.46 -33.31
N ALA A 829 30.51 33.74 -33.55
CA ALA A 829 30.09 34.45 -34.76
C ALA A 829 28.97 35.47 -34.45
N SER A 830 29.36 36.67 -34.05
CA SER A 830 28.49 37.84 -34.16
C SER A 830 29.24 39.03 -34.76
N SER A 831 28.73 39.53 -35.89
CA SER A 831 28.65 40.97 -36.18
C SER A 831 27.85 41.20 -37.47
N GLY A 832 26.78 41.99 -37.38
CA GLY A 832 25.99 42.39 -38.55
C GLY A 832 24.52 42.63 -38.21
N THR A 833 24.21 43.69 -37.49
CA THR A 833 22.83 44.16 -37.28
C THR A 833 22.47 45.14 -38.40
N THR A 834 21.54 44.78 -39.27
CA THR A 834 20.82 45.72 -40.15
C THR A 834 19.33 45.65 -39.83
N ALA A 835 18.74 46.80 -39.52
CA ALA A 835 17.32 46.94 -39.22
C ALA A 835 16.49 46.87 -40.51
N PHE A 836 15.47 46.01 -40.55
CA PHE A 836 14.46 45.97 -41.61
C PHE A 836 13.10 46.48 -41.13
N ALA A 837 12.39 47.17 -42.01
CA ALA A 837 11.11 47.80 -41.75
C ALA A 837 9.94 46.79 -41.75
N ARG A 838 8.91 47.09 -40.95
CA ARG A 838 7.69 46.29 -40.67
C ARG A 838 6.80 45.90 -41.87
N GLY A 839 7.21 46.15 -43.11
CA GLY A 839 6.41 45.89 -44.31
C GLY A 839 6.75 44.58 -45.06
N ASP A 840 7.92 43.98 -44.83
CA ASP A 840 8.41 42.81 -45.60
C ASP A 840 8.23 41.45 -44.87
N LEU A 841 7.67 41.44 -43.67
CA LEU A 841 7.49 40.22 -42.86
C LEU A 841 6.40 39.27 -43.41
N ASP A 842 5.53 39.74 -44.30
CA ASP A 842 4.49 38.92 -44.95
C ASP A 842 5.05 38.01 -46.07
N ALA A 843 6.31 38.20 -46.49
CA ALA A 843 6.89 37.53 -47.65
C ALA A 843 8.01 36.51 -47.32
N GLN A 844 8.21 36.13 -46.06
CA GLN A 844 9.17 35.07 -45.71
C GLN A 844 8.51 33.68 -45.82
N ASP A 845 8.92 32.96 -46.86
CA ASP A 845 8.52 31.59 -47.15
C ASP A 845 9.16 30.64 -46.12
N LEU A 846 8.35 29.76 -45.51
CA LEU A 846 8.84 28.77 -44.53
C LEU A 846 9.97 27.90 -45.11
N ARG A 847 9.99 27.71 -46.44
CA ARG A 847 11.04 26.95 -47.15
C ARG A 847 12.44 27.53 -46.97
N ASP A 848 12.57 28.86 -46.84
CA ASP A 848 13.85 29.52 -46.66
C ASP A 848 14.45 29.19 -45.28
N LEU A 849 13.61 29.15 -44.24
CA LEU A 849 14.01 28.76 -42.88
C LEU A 849 14.27 27.25 -42.74
N ILE A 850 13.65 26.42 -43.59
CA ILE A 850 13.93 24.98 -43.67
C ILE A 850 15.28 24.74 -44.38
N TYR A 851 15.54 25.47 -45.47
CA TYR A 851 16.72 25.28 -46.31
C TYR A 851 17.99 25.89 -45.71
N THR A 852 17.87 27.05 -45.06
CA THR A 852 18.97 27.79 -44.41
C THR A 852 18.46 28.35 -43.08
N PRO A 853 18.52 27.56 -41.99
CA PRO A 853 17.94 27.98 -40.73
C PRO A 853 18.78 29.04 -40.01
N GLU A 854 18.16 30.19 -39.75
CA GLU A 854 18.77 31.30 -39.02
C GLU A 854 17.88 31.73 -37.85
N SER A 855 18.49 31.94 -36.68
CA SER A 855 17.78 32.41 -35.49
C SER A 855 17.83 33.93 -35.43
N SER A 856 16.73 34.58 -35.79
CA SER A 856 16.53 36.02 -35.64
C SER A 856 15.17 36.32 -35.01
N ALA A 857 15.06 37.43 -34.30
CA ALA A 857 13.78 37.86 -33.72
C ALA A 857 12.70 38.09 -34.79
N ALA A 858 13.09 38.50 -36.01
CA ALA A 858 12.20 38.65 -37.15
C ALA A 858 11.63 37.28 -37.61
N HIS A 859 12.48 36.23 -37.64
CA HIS A 859 12.06 34.88 -38.02
C HIS A 859 11.10 34.26 -37.01
N LEU A 860 11.29 34.50 -35.71
CA LEU A 860 10.37 34.01 -34.67
C LEU A 860 8.99 34.69 -34.78
N ILE A 861 8.95 36.00 -35.04
CA ILE A 861 7.69 36.73 -35.28
C ILE A 861 6.97 36.19 -36.52
N ALA A 862 7.72 35.91 -37.60
CA ALA A 862 7.15 35.34 -38.82
C ALA A 862 6.58 33.93 -38.58
N LEU A 863 7.29 33.07 -37.86
CA LEU A 863 6.82 31.72 -37.52
C LEU A 863 5.57 31.74 -36.64
N HIS A 864 5.53 32.62 -35.64
CA HIS A 864 4.34 32.85 -34.83
C HIS A 864 3.14 33.27 -35.68
N ALA A 865 3.33 34.20 -36.62
CA ALA A 865 2.28 34.64 -37.54
C ALA A 865 1.82 33.52 -38.48
N HIS A 866 2.72 32.63 -38.91
CA HIS A 866 2.36 31.42 -39.66
C HIS A 866 1.51 30.47 -38.82
N LEU A 867 1.90 30.20 -37.56
CA LEU A 867 1.12 29.38 -36.63
C LEU A 867 -0.29 29.93 -36.40
N GLN A 868 -0.42 31.23 -36.09
CA GLN A 868 -1.72 31.85 -35.84
C GLN A 868 -2.66 31.69 -37.03
N ARG A 869 -2.18 31.91 -38.27
CA ARG A 869 -2.98 31.70 -39.48
C ARG A 869 -3.51 30.26 -39.63
N ARG A 870 -2.70 29.24 -39.27
CA ARG A 870 -3.14 27.84 -39.35
C ARG A 870 -4.09 27.49 -38.21
N ALA A 871 -3.88 28.07 -37.03
CA ALA A 871 -4.81 27.93 -35.91
C ALA A 871 -6.17 28.56 -36.23
N GLU A 872 -6.18 29.73 -36.85
CA GLU A 872 -7.40 30.41 -37.33
C GLU A 872 -8.13 29.58 -38.40
N ALA A 873 -7.42 28.98 -39.35
CA ALA A 873 -8.01 28.11 -40.37
C ALA A 873 -8.73 26.89 -39.75
N VAL A 874 -8.11 26.24 -38.76
CA VAL A 874 -8.71 25.08 -38.04
C VAL A 874 -9.84 25.52 -37.10
N ALA A 875 -9.76 26.74 -36.54
CA ALA A 875 -10.81 27.30 -35.70
C ALA A 875 -12.00 27.87 -36.50
N ALA A 876 -11.87 28.04 -37.81
CA ALA A 876 -12.92 28.60 -38.66
C ALA A 876 -14.22 27.77 -38.61
N ALA A 877 -15.36 28.47 -38.67
CA ALA A 877 -16.67 27.82 -38.61
C ALA A 877 -16.88 26.79 -39.74
N SER A 878 -16.31 27.02 -40.93
CA SER A 878 -16.33 26.08 -42.05
C SER A 878 -15.63 24.76 -41.73
N TRP A 879 -14.48 24.82 -41.05
CA TRP A 879 -13.72 23.64 -40.63
C TRP A 879 -14.48 22.84 -39.57
N GLN A 880 -15.01 23.53 -38.55
CA GLN A 880 -15.78 22.89 -37.47
C GLN A 880 -17.07 22.25 -37.99
N GLN A 881 -17.82 22.94 -38.87
CA GLN A 881 -19.01 22.38 -39.51
C GLN A 881 -18.70 21.14 -40.36
N ALA A 882 -17.60 21.16 -41.12
CA ALA A 882 -17.18 20.01 -41.92
C ALA A 882 -16.75 18.82 -41.04
N ARG A 883 -16.09 19.09 -39.91
CA ARG A 883 -15.74 18.07 -38.91
C ARG A 883 -17.01 17.44 -38.32
N ASP A 884 -17.93 18.25 -37.84
CA ASP A 884 -19.17 17.79 -37.23
C ASP A 884 -20.05 17.02 -38.24
N ALA A 885 -20.04 17.42 -39.51
CA ALA A 885 -20.71 16.69 -40.59
C ALA A 885 -20.10 15.29 -40.83
N ASP A 886 -18.77 15.16 -40.78
CA ASP A 886 -18.09 13.86 -40.92
C ASP A 886 -18.38 12.94 -39.71
N PHE A 887 -18.40 13.46 -38.48
CA PHE A 887 -18.82 12.69 -37.29
C PHE A 887 -20.31 12.32 -37.32
N ALA A 888 -21.18 13.20 -37.83
CA ALA A 888 -22.59 12.91 -38.03
C ALA A 888 -22.78 11.80 -39.08
N ALA A 889 -22.02 11.83 -40.18
CA ALA A 889 -22.03 10.78 -41.20
C ALA A 889 -21.58 9.42 -40.64
N MET A 890 -20.59 9.40 -39.74
CA MET A 890 -20.13 8.19 -39.06
C MET A 890 -21.20 7.55 -38.16
N ASN A 891 -22.08 8.36 -37.57
CA ASN A 891 -23.18 7.91 -36.72
C ASN A 891 -24.43 7.43 -37.49
N ASP A 892 -24.41 7.46 -38.83
CA ASP A 892 -25.48 6.90 -39.66
C ASP A 892 -25.52 5.37 -39.53
N ARG A 893 -26.74 4.79 -39.43
CA ARG A 893 -26.96 3.35 -39.24
C ARG A 893 -26.38 2.48 -40.37
N GLU A 894 -26.29 3.03 -41.58
CA GLU A 894 -25.73 2.33 -42.76
C GLU A 894 -24.30 2.75 -43.09
N PHE A 895 -23.64 3.55 -42.26
CA PHE A 895 -22.29 4.06 -42.54
C PHE A 895 -21.30 2.96 -42.88
N TRP A 896 -21.28 1.89 -42.07
CA TRP A 896 -20.32 0.79 -42.19
C TRP A 896 -20.48 -0.07 -43.45
N SER A 897 -21.61 0.02 -44.15
CA SER A 897 -21.84 -0.70 -45.41
C SER A 897 -21.51 0.14 -46.65
N ARG A 898 -21.40 1.48 -46.54
CA ARG A 898 -21.11 2.38 -47.66
C ARG A 898 -19.63 2.35 -48.06
N ALA A 899 -19.35 2.52 -49.34
CA ALA A 899 -17.97 2.60 -49.86
C ALA A 899 -17.25 3.89 -49.43
N GLU A 900 -18.00 4.98 -49.27
CA GLU A 900 -17.50 6.31 -48.88
C GLU A 900 -17.03 6.40 -47.42
N ARG A 901 -17.25 5.36 -46.61
CA ARG A 901 -16.86 5.32 -45.20
C ARG A 901 -15.36 5.52 -45.01
N PHE A 902 -14.54 4.99 -45.92
CA PHE A 902 -13.09 5.12 -45.84
C PHE A 902 -12.64 6.57 -46.06
N ASP A 903 -13.32 7.29 -46.95
CA ASP A 903 -13.05 8.70 -47.21
C ASP A 903 -13.48 9.58 -46.02
N VAL A 904 -14.58 9.23 -45.33
CA VAL A 904 -15.02 9.92 -44.10
C VAL A 904 -14.06 9.65 -42.93
N LEU A 905 -13.67 8.39 -42.71
CA LEU A 905 -12.74 8.01 -41.64
C LEU A 905 -11.35 8.63 -41.84
N ASP A 906 -10.86 8.66 -43.09
CA ASP A 906 -9.60 9.35 -43.45
C ASP A 906 -9.67 10.83 -43.09
N ARG A 907 -10.75 11.53 -43.47
CA ARG A 907 -10.91 12.96 -43.13
C ARG A 907 -10.97 13.20 -41.62
N ILE A 908 -11.64 12.34 -40.86
CA ILE A 908 -11.68 12.44 -39.39
C ILE A 908 -10.28 12.27 -38.81
N GLU A 909 -9.59 11.18 -39.18
CA GLU A 909 -8.24 10.89 -38.73
C GLU A 909 -7.26 12.03 -39.07
N ARG A 910 -7.35 12.57 -40.28
CA ARG A 910 -6.48 13.67 -40.74
C ARG A 910 -6.74 14.96 -39.96
N ARG A 911 -8.00 15.31 -39.68
CA ARG A 911 -8.30 16.49 -38.85
C ARG A 911 -7.78 16.33 -37.42
N ASP A 912 -7.90 15.14 -36.84
CA ASP A 912 -7.36 14.87 -35.50
C ASP A 912 -5.82 14.97 -35.49
N ARG A 913 -5.14 14.42 -36.51
CA ARG A 913 -3.68 14.56 -36.67
C ARG A 913 -3.25 16.02 -36.85
N ILE A 914 -3.97 16.81 -37.64
CA ILE A 914 -3.71 18.24 -37.84
C ILE A 914 -3.86 19.00 -36.52
N GLN A 915 -4.93 18.72 -35.75
CA GLN A 915 -5.16 19.38 -34.47
C GLN A 915 -4.06 19.04 -33.45
N SER A 916 -3.69 17.76 -33.35
CA SER A 916 -2.58 17.33 -32.48
C SER A 916 -1.25 18.00 -32.87
N ALA A 917 -0.95 18.08 -34.16
CA ALA A 917 0.25 18.76 -34.66
C ALA A 917 0.22 20.29 -34.43
N LEU A 918 -0.95 20.91 -34.49
CA LEU A 918 -1.14 22.34 -34.16
C LEU A 918 -0.91 22.62 -32.68
N GLU A 919 -1.41 21.77 -31.78
CA GLU A 919 -1.15 21.88 -30.33
C GLU A 919 0.33 21.70 -29.99
N THR A 920 1.03 20.81 -30.71
CA THR A 920 2.50 20.70 -30.62
C THR A 920 3.18 21.97 -31.12
N ALA A 921 2.75 22.52 -32.25
CA ALA A 921 3.28 23.76 -32.81
C ALA A 921 3.08 24.96 -31.86
N GLN A 922 1.94 25.05 -31.15
CA GLN A 922 1.67 26.07 -30.13
C GLN A 922 2.59 25.93 -28.91
N ARG A 923 2.78 24.71 -28.40
CA ARG A 923 3.70 24.45 -27.28
C ARG A 923 5.16 24.78 -27.63
N LEU A 924 5.57 24.49 -28.88
CA LEU A 924 6.90 24.87 -29.37
C LEU A 924 7.03 26.39 -29.47
N ASP A 925 6.04 27.09 -30.00
CA ASP A 925 6.03 28.55 -30.11
C ASP A 925 6.15 29.27 -28.74
N GLU A 926 5.32 28.86 -27.76
CA GLU A 926 5.35 29.41 -26.40
C GLU A 926 6.70 29.19 -25.68
N ARG A 927 7.42 28.12 -26.04
CA ARG A 927 8.71 27.77 -25.44
C ARG A 927 9.86 28.48 -26.15
N LEU A 928 9.83 28.58 -27.48
CA LEU A 928 10.78 29.37 -28.28
C LEU A 928 10.72 30.87 -27.90
N ALA A 929 9.55 31.37 -27.52
CA ALA A 929 9.37 32.72 -27.01
C ALA A 929 10.01 32.97 -25.63
N ARG A 930 10.24 31.91 -24.82
CA ARG A 930 10.79 32.01 -23.47
C ARG A 930 12.30 31.81 -23.40
N ASP A 931 12.82 30.78 -24.07
CA ASP A 931 14.17 30.28 -23.83
C ASP A 931 15.16 30.62 -24.96
N GLY A 932 14.67 31.22 -26.05
CA GLY A 932 15.45 31.37 -27.29
C GLY A 932 15.59 30.03 -28.02
N ALA A 933 16.03 30.09 -29.28
CA ALA A 933 15.92 28.97 -30.21
C ALA A 933 17.22 28.66 -30.95
N ASN A 934 17.62 27.38 -30.94
CA ASN A 934 18.65 26.83 -31.83
C ASN A 934 18.13 26.81 -33.29
N SER A 935 19.00 27.04 -34.27
CA SER A 935 18.68 27.00 -35.71
C SER A 935 18.06 25.67 -36.14
N VAL A 936 18.47 24.55 -35.54
CA VAL A 936 17.88 23.23 -35.81
C VAL A 936 16.41 23.14 -35.40
N VAL A 937 16.04 23.75 -34.26
CA VAL A 937 14.66 23.75 -33.76
C VAL A 937 13.79 24.67 -34.63
N ILE A 938 14.33 25.82 -35.05
CA ILE A 938 13.67 26.73 -36.01
C ILE A 938 13.39 26.02 -37.34
N ALA A 939 14.37 25.30 -37.89
CA ALA A 939 14.21 24.54 -39.13
C ALA A 939 13.07 23.52 -39.03
N ARG A 940 13.03 22.77 -37.93
CA ARG A 940 11.99 21.75 -37.69
C ARG A 940 10.62 22.37 -37.45
N TYR A 941 10.56 23.49 -36.71
CA TYR A 941 9.32 24.20 -36.47
C TYR A 941 8.76 24.80 -37.77
N ALA A 942 9.60 25.43 -38.59
CA ALA A 942 9.25 25.91 -39.92
C ALA A 942 8.75 24.76 -40.81
N GLN A 943 9.41 23.61 -40.77
CA GLN A 943 9.01 22.42 -41.52
C GLN A 943 7.65 21.87 -41.06
N LEU A 944 7.39 21.82 -39.75
CA LEU A 944 6.10 21.40 -39.21
C LEU A 944 4.97 22.34 -39.67
N LEU A 945 5.17 23.65 -39.58
CA LEU A 945 4.20 24.65 -40.04
C LEU A 945 3.93 24.56 -41.55
N TRP A 946 4.98 24.30 -42.34
CA TRP A 946 4.88 24.14 -43.79
C TRP A 946 4.12 22.87 -44.18
N LEU A 947 4.38 21.75 -43.50
CA LEU A 947 3.64 20.51 -43.70
C LEU A 947 2.19 20.62 -43.22
N LEU A 948 1.94 21.33 -42.11
CA LEU A 948 0.60 21.61 -41.59
C LEU A 948 -0.24 22.39 -42.60
N GLU A 949 0.33 23.37 -43.28
CA GLU A 949 -0.36 24.11 -44.35
C GLU A 949 -0.82 23.14 -45.45
N HIS A 950 0.08 22.29 -45.96
CA HIS A 950 -0.29 21.31 -46.97
C HIS A 950 -1.32 20.29 -46.49
N ALA A 951 -1.29 19.90 -45.21
CA ALA A 951 -2.28 19.00 -44.63
C ALA A 951 -3.68 19.65 -44.55
N ILE A 952 -3.75 20.90 -44.09
CA ILE A 952 -5.00 21.67 -43.98
C ILE A 952 -5.61 21.84 -45.37
N THR A 953 -4.84 22.35 -46.34
CA THR A 953 -5.33 22.54 -47.71
C THR A 953 -5.79 21.23 -48.34
N ALA A 954 -5.06 20.12 -48.15
CA ALA A 954 -5.45 18.83 -48.72
C ALA A 954 -6.74 18.27 -48.11
N VAL A 955 -7.07 18.59 -46.85
CA VAL A 955 -8.36 18.19 -46.25
C VAL A 955 -9.50 19.05 -46.81
N GLU A 956 -9.29 20.35 -46.98
CA GLU A 956 -10.27 21.27 -47.57
C GLU A 956 -10.58 20.94 -49.03
N ASP A 957 -9.55 20.68 -49.84
CA ASP A 957 -9.64 20.31 -51.26
C ASP A 957 -10.14 18.87 -51.47
N ARG A 958 -10.30 18.09 -50.38
CA ARG A 958 -10.63 16.65 -50.40
C ARG A 958 -9.64 15.82 -51.23
N GLU A 959 -8.38 16.21 -51.20
CA GLU A 959 -7.29 15.49 -51.86
C GLU A 959 -6.79 14.34 -50.98
N PRO A 960 -6.41 13.19 -51.56
CA PRO A 960 -5.72 12.14 -50.84
C PRO A 960 -4.38 12.63 -50.29
N GLN A 961 -4.09 12.24 -49.05
CA GLN A 961 -2.85 12.63 -48.39
C GLN A 961 -1.65 11.81 -48.88
N ASP A 962 -1.86 10.51 -49.09
CA ASP A 962 -0.80 9.54 -49.30
C ASP A 962 -0.53 9.29 -50.79
N ALA A 963 0.70 8.90 -51.10
CA ALA A 963 1.20 8.75 -52.46
C ALA A 963 1.76 7.34 -52.72
N VAL A 964 1.46 6.76 -53.88
CA VAL A 964 2.19 5.60 -54.40
C VAL A 964 3.18 6.08 -55.46
N CYS A 965 4.45 5.73 -55.27
CA CYS A 965 5.54 6.08 -56.18
C CYS A 965 6.11 4.83 -56.84
N VAL A 966 6.43 4.94 -58.13
CA VAL A 966 7.21 3.96 -58.89
C VAL A 966 8.42 4.64 -59.50
N VAL A 967 9.62 4.14 -59.16
CA VAL A 967 10.90 4.60 -59.70
C VAL A 967 11.47 3.47 -60.55
N ALA A 968 11.53 3.66 -61.86
CA ALA A 968 11.92 2.63 -62.83
C ALA A 968 12.95 3.15 -63.83
N ALA A 969 14.02 2.38 -64.03
CA ALA A 969 15.01 2.64 -65.07
C ALA A 969 14.48 2.30 -66.48
N SER A 970 14.93 3.05 -67.49
CA SER A 970 14.59 2.76 -68.88
C SER A 970 15.22 1.44 -69.35
N ALA A 971 14.42 0.58 -69.98
CA ALA A 971 14.90 -0.68 -70.55
C ALA A 971 15.94 -0.50 -71.67
N SER A 972 15.90 0.63 -72.39
CA SER A 972 16.92 0.97 -73.40
C SER A 972 18.26 1.32 -72.76
N ASP A 973 18.23 2.07 -71.66
CA ASP A 973 19.42 2.57 -70.97
C ASP A 973 20.09 1.45 -70.16
N LEU A 974 19.29 0.59 -69.52
CA LEU A 974 19.73 -0.64 -68.86
C LEU A 974 20.45 -1.59 -69.83
N LYS A 975 20.03 -1.67 -71.10
CA LYS A 975 20.71 -2.48 -72.12
C LYS A 975 22.00 -1.83 -72.62
N ARG A 976 22.04 -0.49 -72.69
CA ARG A 976 23.19 0.26 -73.21
C ARG A 976 24.35 0.31 -72.21
N ASP A 977 24.05 0.57 -70.94
CA ASP A 977 25.04 0.70 -69.86
C ASP A 977 24.38 0.36 -68.52
N PRO A 978 24.36 -0.94 -68.15
CA PRO A 978 23.64 -1.44 -66.98
C PRO A 978 24.18 -0.90 -65.65
N ALA A 979 25.50 -0.69 -65.55
CA ALA A 979 26.15 -0.30 -64.30
C ALA A 979 25.79 1.16 -63.94
N GLN A 980 25.96 2.08 -64.88
CA GLN A 980 25.68 3.50 -64.65
C GLN A 980 24.18 3.76 -64.49
N THR A 981 23.33 3.05 -65.24
CA THR A 981 21.87 3.18 -65.12
C THR A 981 21.35 2.70 -63.76
N ARG A 982 21.89 1.59 -63.22
CA ARG A 982 21.53 1.12 -61.87
C ARG A 982 22.01 2.06 -60.77
N LEU A 983 23.22 2.61 -60.90
CA LEU A 983 23.72 3.60 -59.95
C LEU A 983 22.82 4.84 -59.92
N TRP A 984 22.41 5.34 -61.10
CA TRP A 984 21.51 6.48 -61.19
C TRP A 984 20.11 6.18 -60.65
N TRP A 985 19.59 4.98 -60.88
CA TRP A 985 18.35 4.51 -60.26
C TRP A 985 18.46 4.47 -58.73
N GLN A 986 19.54 3.93 -58.17
CA GLN A 986 19.76 3.87 -56.72
C GLN A 986 19.84 5.26 -56.10
N GLN A 987 20.54 6.20 -56.73
CA GLN A 987 20.63 7.59 -56.28
C GLN A 987 19.26 8.30 -56.33
N THR A 988 18.49 8.07 -57.40
CA THR A 988 17.14 8.64 -57.53
C THR A 988 16.18 8.04 -56.50
N LEU A 989 16.25 6.74 -56.24
CA LEU A 989 15.48 6.08 -55.18
C LEU A 989 15.89 6.60 -53.80
N GLY A 990 17.19 6.69 -53.53
CA GLY A 990 17.74 7.22 -52.28
C GLY A 990 17.32 8.67 -52.02
N MET A 991 17.21 9.49 -53.06
CA MET A 991 16.70 10.86 -52.97
C MET A 991 15.26 10.92 -52.42
N TYR A 992 14.35 10.07 -52.89
CA TYR A 992 12.96 10.03 -52.39
C TYR A 992 12.84 9.41 -51.00
N MET A 993 13.69 8.44 -50.67
CA MET A 993 13.76 7.86 -49.33
C MET A 993 14.24 8.91 -48.31
N ALA A 994 15.32 9.61 -48.63
CA ALA A 994 15.86 10.69 -47.80
C ALA A 994 14.89 11.88 -47.66
N TRP A 995 14.16 12.21 -48.74
CA TRP A 995 13.08 13.20 -48.68
C TRP A 995 12.00 12.79 -47.68
N SER A 996 11.50 11.56 -47.77
CA SER A 996 10.44 11.06 -46.90
C SER A 996 10.87 11.05 -45.43
N GLU A 997 12.09 10.57 -45.16
CA GLU A 997 12.67 10.54 -43.81
C GLU A 997 12.79 11.93 -43.19
N ARG A 998 13.31 12.90 -43.94
CA ARG A 998 13.49 14.28 -43.45
C ARG A 998 12.18 14.97 -43.13
N ARG A 999 11.08 14.63 -43.82
CA ARG A 999 9.74 15.17 -43.56
C ARG A 999 8.94 14.36 -42.52
N ASN A 1000 9.58 13.40 -41.84
CA ASN A 1000 8.93 12.48 -40.90
C ASN A 1000 7.74 11.74 -41.53
N MET A 1001 7.85 11.37 -42.80
CA MET A 1001 6.83 10.59 -43.51
C MET A 1001 7.14 9.10 -43.44
N ARG A 1002 6.10 8.28 -43.32
CA ARG A 1002 6.23 6.83 -43.31
C ARG A 1002 6.29 6.29 -44.72
N VAL A 1003 7.33 5.50 -45.00
CA VAL A 1003 7.49 4.80 -46.28
C VAL A 1003 7.25 3.31 -46.10
N GLU A 1004 6.44 2.75 -46.99
CA GLU A 1004 6.21 1.31 -47.10
C GLU A 1004 6.69 0.83 -48.48
N THR A 1005 7.76 0.05 -48.51
CA THR A 1005 8.25 -0.56 -49.76
C THR A 1005 7.34 -1.72 -50.16
N LEU A 1006 6.67 -1.60 -51.30
CA LEU A 1006 5.72 -2.59 -51.81
C LEU A 1006 6.41 -3.63 -52.70
N GLU A 1007 7.35 -3.19 -53.52
CA GLU A 1007 8.10 -4.03 -54.45
C GLU A 1007 9.46 -3.38 -54.71
N GLN A 1008 10.53 -4.16 -54.74
CA GLN A 1008 11.85 -3.67 -55.11
C GLN A 1008 12.62 -4.74 -55.88
N ASP A 1009 12.94 -4.44 -57.13
CA ASP A 1009 13.73 -5.27 -58.03
C ASP A 1009 14.98 -4.49 -58.43
N ALA A 1010 16.09 -4.81 -57.76
CA ALA A 1010 17.38 -4.18 -58.01
C ALA A 1010 18.02 -4.63 -59.33
N GLU A 1011 17.68 -5.81 -59.86
CA GLU A 1011 18.26 -6.32 -61.10
C GLU A 1011 17.73 -5.55 -62.32
N HIS A 1012 16.42 -5.29 -62.32
CA HIS A 1012 15.71 -4.53 -63.36
C HIS A 1012 15.56 -3.04 -63.04
N GLY A 1013 16.11 -2.56 -61.91
CA GLY A 1013 16.10 -1.15 -61.54
C GLY A 1013 14.68 -0.59 -61.39
N ARG A 1014 13.83 -1.28 -60.62
CA ARG A 1014 12.44 -0.89 -60.36
C ARG A 1014 12.13 -0.95 -58.87
N ALA A 1015 11.54 0.11 -58.32
CA ALA A 1015 11.01 0.14 -56.96
C ALA A 1015 9.61 0.75 -56.95
N ARG A 1016 8.73 0.19 -56.13
CA ARG A 1016 7.40 0.68 -55.83
C ARG A 1016 7.25 0.83 -54.32
N PHE A 1017 6.86 2.01 -53.87
CA PHE A 1017 6.69 2.31 -52.45
C PHE A 1017 5.51 3.26 -52.23
N ALA A 1018 4.87 3.16 -51.07
CA ALA A 1018 3.85 4.08 -50.62
C ALA A 1018 4.47 5.04 -49.59
N VAL A 1019 4.13 6.33 -49.69
CA VAL A 1019 4.54 7.36 -48.74
C VAL A 1019 3.30 7.94 -48.08
N SER A 1020 3.29 7.95 -46.76
CA SER A 1020 2.17 8.43 -45.93
C SER A 1020 2.65 9.50 -44.96
N GLY A 1021 1.92 10.62 -44.90
CA GLY A 1021 2.34 11.80 -44.14
C GLY A 1021 1.74 13.10 -44.68
N PHE A 1022 1.88 14.20 -43.94
CA PHE A 1022 1.22 15.46 -44.27
C PHE A 1022 1.59 15.96 -45.68
N GLY A 1023 0.59 16.00 -46.58
CA GLY A 1023 0.76 16.49 -47.95
C GLY A 1023 1.66 15.63 -48.84
N ALA A 1024 1.87 14.34 -48.53
CA ALA A 1024 2.81 13.48 -49.26
C ALA A 1024 2.52 13.43 -50.78
N TYR A 1025 1.27 13.20 -51.18
CA TYR A 1025 0.88 13.24 -52.59
C TYR A 1025 1.06 14.62 -53.21
N ARG A 1026 0.61 15.68 -52.54
CA ARG A 1026 0.67 17.05 -53.06
C ARG A 1026 2.11 17.50 -53.33
N LEU A 1027 3.04 17.14 -52.45
CA LEU A 1027 4.46 17.46 -52.60
C LEU A 1027 5.15 16.62 -53.68
N LEU A 1028 4.80 15.34 -53.81
CA LEU A 1028 5.38 14.42 -54.78
C LEU A 1028 4.70 14.47 -56.16
N ALA A 1029 3.50 15.01 -56.32
CA ALA A 1029 2.79 15.05 -57.60
C ALA A 1029 3.59 15.80 -58.68
N ALA A 1030 4.35 16.82 -58.29
CA ALA A 1030 5.25 17.56 -59.18
C ALA A 1030 6.41 16.70 -59.71
N GLU A 1031 6.73 15.60 -59.04
CA GLU A 1031 7.85 14.69 -59.34
C GLU A 1031 7.52 13.65 -60.42
N HIS A 1032 6.27 13.65 -60.92
CA HIS A 1032 5.87 12.78 -62.01
C HIS A 1032 6.56 13.20 -63.33
N GLY A 1033 7.48 12.36 -63.83
CA GLY A 1033 8.20 12.57 -65.09
C GLY A 1033 9.56 11.86 -65.18
N LEU A 1034 10.38 12.27 -66.15
CA LEU A 1034 11.74 11.74 -66.38
C LEU A 1034 12.81 12.52 -65.60
N HIS A 1035 13.68 11.80 -64.90
CA HIS A 1035 14.90 12.30 -64.25
C HIS A 1035 16.10 11.91 -65.11
N VAL A 1036 16.69 12.90 -65.78
CA VAL A 1036 17.74 12.70 -66.80
C VAL A 1036 19.10 13.12 -66.26
N LEU A 1037 20.03 12.17 -66.13
CA LEU A 1037 21.43 12.44 -65.82
C LEU A 1037 22.22 12.67 -67.12
N GLU A 1038 22.83 13.84 -67.25
CA GLU A 1038 23.71 14.23 -68.35
C GLU A 1038 25.19 14.05 -67.94
N GLN A 1039 25.93 13.26 -68.70
CA GLN A 1039 27.37 13.05 -68.54
C GLN A 1039 28.09 13.34 -69.86
N GLU A 1040 29.22 14.04 -69.81
CA GLU A 1040 30.08 14.22 -70.99
C GLU A 1040 30.75 12.88 -71.32
N ALA A 1041 30.68 12.46 -72.58
CA ALA A 1041 31.40 11.27 -73.03
C ALA A 1041 32.89 11.57 -73.06
N THR A 1042 33.71 10.66 -72.53
CA THR A 1042 35.17 10.71 -72.57
C THR A 1042 35.76 10.34 -73.94
N ASP A 1043 34.93 10.08 -74.94
CA ASP A 1043 35.34 9.66 -76.29
C ASP A 1043 35.58 10.88 -77.21
N ILE A 1044 36.39 10.69 -78.25
CA ILE A 1044 36.95 11.71 -79.17
C ILE A 1044 35.88 12.59 -79.88
N ASP A 1045 34.61 12.18 -79.88
CA ASP A 1045 33.48 12.87 -80.54
C ASP A 1045 32.63 13.81 -79.65
N GLY A 1046 32.99 14.05 -78.38
CA GLY A 1046 32.42 15.17 -77.59
C GLY A 1046 30.90 15.14 -77.31
N GLY A 1047 30.24 13.99 -77.40
CA GLY A 1047 28.78 13.86 -77.18
C GLY A 1047 28.36 13.78 -75.71
N THR A 1048 27.18 14.30 -75.34
CA THR A 1048 26.60 14.12 -74.00
C THR A 1048 25.80 12.81 -73.90
N ARG A 1049 26.22 11.88 -73.03
CA ARG A 1049 25.45 10.68 -72.68
C ARG A 1049 24.33 11.05 -71.69
N ARG A 1050 23.16 10.43 -71.85
CA ARG A 1050 21.97 10.67 -71.04
C ARG A 1050 21.44 9.37 -70.48
N TYR A 1051 21.16 9.35 -69.18
CA TYR A 1051 20.57 8.21 -68.47
C TYR A 1051 19.25 8.65 -67.84
N SER A 1052 18.16 7.96 -68.14
CA SER A 1052 16.82 8.40 -67.74
C SER A 1052 16.15 7.43 -66.77
N ILE A 1053 15.65 7.97 -65.65
CA ILE A 1053 14.80 7.25 -64.69
C ILE A 1053 13.39 7.83 -64.76
N SER A 1054 12.40 6.96 -64.91
CA SER A 1054 10.99 7.33 -64.88
C SER A 1054 10.48 7.29 -63.44
N VAL A 1055 9.90 8.40 -62.98
CA VAL A 1055 9.23 8.50 -61.69
C VAL A 1055 7.75 8.74 -61.94
N ARG A 1056 6.90 7.83 -61.46
CA ARG A 1056 5.44 7.95 -61.52
C ARG A 1056 4.90 8.06 -60.10
N VAL A 1057 4.13 9.11 -59.86
CA VAL A 1057 3.43 9.35 -58.59
C VAL A 1057 1.93 9.30 -58.84
N ALA A 1058 1.20 8.58 -58.00
CA ALA A 1058 -0.26 8.51 -58.00
C ALA A 1058 -0.82 8.61 -56.57
N GLN A 1059 -2.10 8.95 -56.47
CA GLN A 1059 -2.82 9.02 -55.21
C GLN A 1059 -2.97 7.63 -54.58
N ASP A 1060 -2.84 7.52 -53.26
CA ASP A 1060 -3.20 6.33 -52.48
C ASP A 1060 -4.52 6.57 -51.72
N PRO A 1061 -5.69 6.21 -52.30
CA PRO A 1061 -6.97 6.45 -51.64
C PRO A 1061 -7.22 5.47 -50.47
N PRO A 1062 -7.76 5.96 -49.33
CA PRO A 1062 -7.94 5.17 -48.12
C PRO A 1062 -8.90 3.99 -48.34
N GLY A 1063 -8.53 2.81 -47.84
CA GLY A 1063 -9.37 1.61 -47.87
C GLY A 1063 -9.65 1.02 -49.25
N ARG A 1064 -9.01 1.53 -50.31
CA ARG A 1064 -9.11 1.01 -51.69
C ARG A 1064 -7.82 0.30 -52.08
N THR A 1065 -7.88 -0.52 -53.14
CA THR A 1065 -6.69 -1.21 -53.64
C THR A 1065 -5.71 -0.20 -54.24
N ARG A 1066 -4.45 -0.23 -53.77
CA ARG A 1066 -3.38 0.65 -54.24
C ARG A 1066 -3.21 0.54 -55.77
N PRO A 1067 -3.14 1.66 -56.50
CA PRO A 1067 -3.06 1.63 -57.96
C PRO A 1067 -1.78 0.93 -58.44
N THR A 1068 -1.95 -0.04 -59.34
CA THR A 1068 -0.81 -0.70 -60.00
C THR A 1068 -0.31 0.17 -61.13
N LEU A 1069 0.70 0.98 -60.85
CA LEU A 1069 1.38 1.78 -61.86
C LEU A 1069 2.28 0.88 -62.73
N GLN A 1070 1.84 0.59 -63.96
CA GLN A 1070 2.68 -0.04 -64.98
C GLN A 1070 3.64 0.98 -65.60
N ALA A 1071 4.72 0.53 -66.26
CA ALA A 1071 5.80 1.38 -66.74
C ALA A 1071 5.69 1.86 -68.21
N ALA A 1072 4.59 1.58 -68.94
CA ALA A 1072 4.53 1.77 -70.40
C ALA A 1072 3.74 3.03 -70.90
N ASP A 1073 4.20 3.54 -72.06
CA ASP A 1073 3.59 4.28 -73.19
C ASP A 1073 2.85 5.64 -73.02
N GLU A 1074 3.35 6.56 -72.20
CA GLU A 1074 3.14 7.99 -72.45
C GLU A 1074 4.50 8.70 -72.49
N GLU A 1075 4.70 9.63 -73.44
CA GLU A 1075 5.92 10.45 -73.52
C GLU A 1075 6.08 11.26 -72.22
N PRO A 1076 6.95 10.84 -71.29
CA PRO A 1076 6.95 11.46 -69.98
C PRO A 1076 7.75 12.76 -70.07
N ARG A 1077 7.13 13.86 -69.64
CA ARG A 1077 7.78 15.17 -69.50
C ARG A 1077 9.09 15.03 -68.71
N VAL A 1078 10.15 15.73 -69.12
CA VAL A 1078 11.38 15.80 -68.32
C VAL A 1078 11.09 16.58 -67.06
N CYS A 1079 11.17 15.93 -65.90
CA CYS A 1079 10.97 16.54 -64.59
C CYS A 1079 12.22 17.32 -64.15
N ARG A 1080 13.38 16.64 -64.16
CA ARG A 1080 14.66 17.24 -63.78
C ARG A 1080 15.81 16.76 -64.65
N ARG A 1081 16.79 17.64 -64.86
CA ARG A 1081 18.08 17.32 -65.48
C ARG A 1081 19.20 17.50 -64.47
N TYR A 1082 20.10 16.53 -64.41
CA TYR A 1082 21.21 16.48 -63.46
C TYR A 1082 22.53 16.43 -64.24
N ARG A 1083 23.51 17.22 -63.83
CA ARG A 1083 24.86 17.22 -64.40
C ARG A 1083 25.85 17.24 -63.25
N ALA A 1084 26.84 16.35 -63.27
CA ALA A 1084 27.85 16.26 -62.21
C ALA A 1084 29.15 17.02 -62.54
N ALA A 1085 29.54 17.11 -63.82
CA ALA A 1085 30.76 17.76 -64.29
C ALA A 1085 30.52 18.46 -65.66
N PRO A 1086 31.30 19.49 -66.05
CA PRO A 1086 32.39 20.12 -65.29
C PRO A 1086 31.94 21.01 -64.12
N SER A 1087 30.64 21.33 -64.03
CA SER A 1087 30.05 22.02 -62.87
C SER A 1087 28.74 21.32 -62.48
N PRO A 1088 28.57 20.95 -61.19
CA PRO A 1088 27.33 20.36 -60.71
C PRO A 1088 26.14 21.28 -61.01
N LEU A 1089 25.09 20.75 -61.64
CA LEU A 1089 23.90 21.51 -61.97
C LEU A 1089 22.67 20.62 -61.95
N VAL A 1090 21.64 21.05 -61.25
CA VAL A 1090 20.29 20.49 -61.32
C VAL A 1090 19.37 21.55 -61.92
N ARG A 1091 18.63 21.19 -62.97
CA ARG A 1091 17.58 22.02 -63.55
C ARG A 1091 16.24 21.34 -63.31
N ASP A 1092 15.37 21.97 -62.55
CA ASP A 1092 14.00 21.53 -62.34
C ASP A 1092 13.09 22.19 -63.39
N ALA A 1093 12.52 21.37 -64.28
CA ALA A 1093 11.66 21.85 -65.36
C ALA A 1093 10.21 22.06 -64.92
N VAL A 1094 9.82 21.53 -63.75
CA VAL A 1094 8.46 21.63 -63.22
C VAL A 1094 8.32 22.86 -62.32
N ARG A 1095 9.28 23.06 -61.41
CA ARG A 1095 9.33 24.20 -60.47
C ARG A 1095 10.17 25.38 -60.98
N GLY A 1096 10.88 25.22 -62.10
CA GLY A 1096 11.54 26.31 -62.81
C GLY A 1096 12.87 26.81 -62.22
N TRP A 1097 13.44 26.12 -61.23
CA TRP A 1097 14.69 26.54 -60.58
C TRP A 1097 15.93 25.81 -61.11
N ARG A 1098 17.11 26.41 -60.89
CA ARG A 1098 18.41 25.83 -61.21
C ARG A 1098 19.32 25.92 -59.99
N SER A 1099 19.99 24.84 -59.60
CA SER A 1099 20.87 24.83 -58.43
C SER A 1099 22.17 24.09 -58.71
N GLY A 1100 23.30 24.63 -58.22
CA GLY A 1100 24.58 23.92 -58.20
C GLY A 1100 24.72 22.90 -57.06
N ARG A 1101 23.74 22.82 -56.15
CA ARG A 1101 23.76 21.95 -54.96
C ARG A 1101 23.20 20.56 -55.26
N LEU A 1102 23.84 19.83 -56.18
CA LEU A 1102 23.44 18.47 -56.57
C LEU A 1102 23.35 17.52 -55.35
N ASP A 1103 24.27 17.67 -54.40
CA ASP A 1103 24.34 16.95 -53.14
C ASP A 1103 23.08 17.16 -52.27
N ARG A 1104 22.64 18.41 -52.09
CA ARG A 1104 21.44 18.74 -51.31
C ARG A 1104 20.16 18.23 -51.96
N VAL A 1105 20.07 18.32 -53.29
CA VAL A 1105 18.96 17.77 -54.08
C VAL A 1105 18.87 16.25 -53.89
N LEU A 1106 19.98 15.54 -54.08
CA LEU A 1106 20.04 14.07 -53.90
C LEU A 1106 19.85 13.65 -52.43
N ALA A 1107 20.09 14.55 -51.47
CA ALA A 1107 19.77 14.33 -50.07
C ALA A 1107 18.29 14.59 -49.72
N GLY A 1108 17.44 14.89 -50.70
CA GLY A 1108 15.99 15.00 -50.52
C GLY A 1108 15.47 16.39 -50.15
N GLU A 1109 16.12 17.47 -50.57
CA GLU A 1109 15.68 18.87 -50.33
C GLU A 1109 15.12 19.58 -51.59
N PHE A 1110 14.74 18.82 -52.61
CA PHE A 1110 14.32 19.35 -53.91
C PHE A 1110 13.01 20.16 -53.91
N ASP A 1111 12.22 20.07 -52.85
CA ASP A 1111 10.93 20.75 -52.63
C ASP A 1111 11.06 22.09 -51.89
N VAL A 1112 12.16 22.27 -51.14
CA VAL A 1112 12.44 23.48 -50.35
C VAL A 1112 13.39 24.45 -51.07
N ILE A 1113 13.97 24.06 -52.22
CA ILE A 1113 14.83 24.93 -53.04
C ILE A 1113 13.97 25.89 -53.89
N ARG A 1114 14.33 27.17 -53.91
CA ARG A 1114 13.65 28.23 -54.68
C ARG A 1114 14.32 28.51 -56.02
N VAL A 1115 13.57 29.19 -56.91
CA VAL A 1115 14.09 29.86 -58.09
C VAL A 1115 14.86 31.09 -57.60
N ASP A 1116 16.20 31.06 -57.68
CA ASP A 1116 16.96 32.31 -57.64
C ASP A 1116 16.54 33.10 -58.88
N SER A 1117 15.86 34.23 -58.67
CA SER A 1117 15.70 35.24 -59.71
C SER A 1117 17.06 35.93 -59.89
N ASP A 1118 17.93 35.31 -60.69
CA ASP A 1118 18.90 36.05 -61.49
C ASP A 1118 18.19 36.62 -62.72
#